data_AF-I1CAT5-F1
#
_entry.id   AF-I1CAT5-F1
#
_cell.length_a   1.000
_cell.length_b   1.000
_cell.length_c   1.000
_cell.angle_alpha   90.00
_cell.angle_beta   90.00
_cell.angle_gamma   90.00
#
_symmetry.space_group_name_H-M   'P 1'
#
loop_
_entity.id
_entity.type
_entity.pdbx_description
1 polymer ?
#
loop_
_entity_poly.entity_id
_entity_poly.type
_entity_poly.pdbx_seq_one_letter_code
_entity_poly.pdbx_strand_id
1 'polypeptide(L)'
;MSPIHIYQDLPSEEGPLIKEQVYDLAGLGDPNEFLQSLLGADEKGYIGPSAMEPTPGWTSGVSGMSAWLALYGQSIPVIQPDQGQRPLRITPIDYVSQSIIHAIPQLNHKGSSLIYHIPSLPLPLTWYQAYTAIQDYWSRPVNSILHDQKLPTAASYFSTNKALSKAKFLMRYYFRPNKTNVTKKSPLDIDQSKWLELASNTRNNLAKQYLHPWEYDTSRFDALLSKTGIEWIEPYDRLDLYSYLMQSCFGVKIYTLHAGPQTRTSVLDSTCDCALYSVIKSKAMENNQPSYPSLINEPFQSIVYTEEEMRQRVQHMMDITMTSLHHPKQSLEDEKVWKPVWIEYINDTLEDWCTIIESQSHNEKRWKLDENAELAKVTVLNDAKVIEAIHQVSERSGMPAEKVMDEAVKSLNRIQERTQLSYAWFAASYLEKLFKTMFSCIRINKVDLVKIQHCVQNKQKVVYVPVNRTVLDPILVWFLAIRYDLPIPALVLDEALAILGPISDILRLAGAVFIKRDPSARSVLTTGVTSAYLRHLLRERGALTMVLEKVRSRSGLLQRPYNDGLLEMIQQEKDVVFVPVNLTYEEIPDLDHLVKQDLQHLKSTKSTTISGLNRTKSQRMSTPTKLSRPSDSRAQRVRSRSLGHGQLHLLKQDEEHESSSNKKNHIGKVLVGFGEPVYLKSDSENQDIASEIQREQKKAVVLSPVSLIAAILLFSRVQGNMIDLETMKEYLKYLYNFVKVQGISVDWQESESVLNLAYYANQLQEIFILDSIFAVVYLSLNTLNDDNSSVFLERFEFLATLFQPYISMSWDIKKEYDRLLDKYKENYDMQQFSLLASFIYPTIDSFWVTLCALSALVDDVKALPYSLIPILTQWIGMHLISGRRTIYSEVLSAEYSQNAIKSFFQFDLLSTEPAKMILSPDAQMLMQALGLPTNEDLVVKQEKVSKKMGATVIDPKEEAMIQLGYTLIQSMVSK
;
A
#
# COMPACT_ATOMS: atom_id res chain seq x y z
N MET A 1 -27.26 -34.49 8.65
CA MET A 1 -26.32 -34.21 9.74
C MET A 1 -25.54 -35.50 10.02
N SER A 2 -24.26 -35.56 9.72
CA SER A 2 -23.40 -36.76 9.87
C SER A 2 -22.87 -36.92 11.30
N PRO A 3 -22.44 -38.12 11.70
CA PRO A 3 -21.71 -38.39 12.96
C PRO A 3 -20.40 -37.63 13.08
N ILE A 4 -20.13 -37.16 14.31
CA ILE A 4 -18.88 -36.55 14.75
C ILE A 4 -17.82 -37.65 14.96
N HIS A 5 -16.61 -37.42 14.46
CA HIS A 5 -15.46 -38.30 14.67
C HIS A 5 -14.71 -37.93 15.96
N ILE A 6 -14.90 -38.72 17.03
CA ILE A 6 -14.09 -38.65 18.25
C ILE A 6 -12.98 -39.70 18.15
N TYR A 7 -11.72 -39.27 18.12
CA TYR A 7 -10.56 -40.16 18.17
C TYR A 7 -10.20 -40.47 19.62
N GLN A 8 -10.48 -41.69 20.06
CA GLN A 8 -9.83 -42.30 21.22
C GLN A 8 -9.42 -43.72 20.81
N ASP A 9 -8.10 -43.92 20.74
CA ASP A 9 -7.36 -45.18 20.58
C ASP A 9 -7.04 -45.70 19.16
N LEU A 10 -5.75 -46.03 19.00
CA LEU A 10 -5.12 -46.70 17.84
C LEU A 10 -5.38 -48.22 17.90
N PRO A 11 -5.36 -48.94 16.77
CA PRO A 11 -5.36 -50.41 16.77
C PRO A 11 -4.04 -50.96 17.33
N SER A 12 -4.12 -52.05 18.08
CA SER A 12 -2.98 -52.84 18.52
C SER A 12 -2.28 -53.52 17.33
N GLU A 13 -1.03 -53.11 17.09
CA GLU A 13 0.10 -53.75 16.38
C GLU A 13 -0.07 -54.60 15.09
N GLU A 14 -1.25 -54.91 14.57
CA GLU A 14 -1.40 -55.74 13.36
C GLU A 14 -2.20 -55.05 12.23
N GLY A 15 -1.48 -54.33 11.36
CA GLY A 15 -1.95 -53.85 10.06
C GLY A 15 -1.64 -52.36 9.77
N PRO A 16 -1.15 -51.98 8.57
CA PRO A 16 -0.81 -50.59 8.25
C PRO A 16 -2.01 -49.70 7.87
N LEU A 17 -3.24 -50.24 7.88
CA LEU A 17 -4.45 -49.55 7.43
C LEU A 17 -5.38 -49.24 8.61
N ILE A 18 -5.54 -47.95 8.94
CA ILE A 18 -6.54 -47.48 9.90
C ILE A 18 -7.89 -47.41 9.17
N LYS A 19 -8.84 -48.28 9.53
CA LYS A 19 -10.24 -48.18 9.11
C LYS A 19 -11.06 -47.57 10.23
N GLU A 20 -11.85 -46.57 9.88
CA GLU A 20 -12.64 -45.75 10.81
C GLU A 20 -13.88 -46.49 11.35
N GLN A 21 -14.16 -46.37 12.65
CA GLN A 21 -15.41 -46.84 13.27
C GLN A 21 -16.28 -45.63 13.65
N VAL A 22 -17.57 -45.70 13.32
CA VAL A 22 -18.56 -44.61 13.46
C VAL A 22 -19.56 -44.95 14.57
N TYR A 23 -19.86 -43.99 15.46
CA TYR A 23 -20.89 -44.11 16.49
C TYR A 23 -22.23 -43.47 16.05
N ASP A 24 -23.33 -44.03 16.57
CA ASP A 24 -24.71 -43.72 16.20
C ASP A 24 -25.24 -42.42 16.87
N LEU A 25 -25.92 -41.57 16.09
CA LEU A 25 -26.39 -40.22 16.48
C LEU A 25 -27.93 -40.17 16.70
N ALA A 26 -28.51 -41.21 17.30
CA ALA A 26 -29.96 -41.29 17.48
C ALA A 26 -30.56 -40.41 18.60
N GLY A 27 -29.83 -39.45 19.18
CA GLY A 27 -30.43 -38.56 20.16
C GLY A 27 -29.60 -37.34 20.49
N LEU A 28 -29.92 -36.19 19.90
CA LEU A 28 -29.46 -34.87 20.36
C LEU A 28 -30.39 -33.75 19.86
N GLY A 29 -31.14 -33.16 20.80
CA GLY A 29 -31.23 -31.71 21.05
C GLY A 29 -31.69 -30.73 19.95
N ASP A 30 -31.63 -29.44 20.32
CA ASP A 30 -32.05 -28.29 19.52
C ASP A 30 -31.11 -28.10 18.28
N PRO A 31 -31.64 -27.93 17.05
CA PRO A 31 -30.84 -27.82 15.84
C PRO A 31 -29.79 -26.71 15.84
N ASN A 32 -29.98 -25.64 16.62
CA ASN A 32 -29.01 -24.55 16.77
C ASN A 32 -27.81 -24.95 17.63
N GLU A 33 -28.01 -25.68 18.73
CA GLU A 33 -26.91 -26.25 19.52
C GLU A 33 -26.18 -27.32 18.72
N PHE A 34 -26.90 -28.10 17.91
CA PHE A 34 -26.28 -29.07 17.01
C PHE A 34 -25.44 -28.40 15.92
N LEU A 35 -25.94 -27.32 15.28
CA LEU A 35 -25.16 -26.52 14.31
C LEU A 35 -23.96 -25.84 14.96
N GLN A 36 -24.10 -25.32 16.18
CA GLN A 36 -22.97 -24.80 16.95
C GLN A 36 -21.97 -25.90 17.34
N SER A 37 -22.44 -27.12 17.62
CA SER A 37 -21.57 -28.29 17.85
C SER A 37 -20.93 -28.80 16.57
N LEU A 38 -21.61 -28.70 15.41
CA LEU A 38 -21.09 -29.09 14.10
C LEU A 38 -20.02 -28.10 13.64
N LEU A 39 -20.25 -26.80 13.89
CA LEU A 39 -19.30 -25.72 13.64
C LEU A 39 -18.16 -25.70 14.68
N GLY A 40 -18.40 -26.20 15.90
CA GLY A 40 -17.41 -26.28 16.99
C GLY A 40 -16.61 -27.60 17.08
N ALA A 41 -17.11 -28.71 16.53
CA ALA A 41 -16.45 -30.02 16.63
C ALA A 41 -15.42 -30.27 15.51
N ASP A 42 -15.55 -29.57 14.37
CA ASP A 42 -14.65 -29.61 13.21
C ASP A 42 -13.69 -28.41 13.12
N GLU A 43 -13.38 -27.76 14.26
CA GLU A 43 -12.22 -26.85 14.39
C GLU A 43 -10.86 -27.51 14.06
N LYS A 44 -10.84 -28.77 13.62
CA LYS A 44 -9.63 -29.55 13.31
C LYS A 44 -9.12 -29.31 11.88
N GLY A 45 -8.78 -28.05 11.58
CA GLY A 45 -7.45 -27.71 11.08
C GLY A 45 -7.25 -27.25 9.62
N TYR A 46 -8.22 -27.43 8.72
CA TYR A 46 -7.98 -27.22 7.28
C TYR A 46 -8.92 -26.26 6.56
N ILE A 47 -9.96 -25.77 7.24
CA ILE A 47 -10.91 -24.83 6.64
C ILE A 47 -10.28 -23.43 6.65
N GLY A 48 -10.00 -22.92 5.46
CA GLY A 48 -9.48 -21.58 5.24
C GLY A 48 -10.61 -20.56 5.00
N PRO A 49 -10.28 -19.27 4.90
CA PRO A 49 -11.21 -18.24 4.46
C PRO A 49 -11.81 -18.56 3.07
N SER A 50 -12.91 -17.91 2.74
CA SER A 50 -13.59 -18.13 1.46
C SER A 50 -12.69 -17.80 0.26
N ALA A 51 -12.84 -18.56 -0.83
CA ALA A 51 -12.19 -18.24 -2.09
C ALA A 51 -12.98 -17.21 -2.91
N MET A 52 -14.32 -17.35 -2.95
CA MET A 52 -15.20 -16.55 -3.80
C MET A 52 -16.35 -15.90 -3.01
N GLU A 53 -17.19 -16.70 -2.35
CA GLU A 53 -18.43 -16.23 -1.72
C GLU A 53 -18.35 -16.19 -0.17
N PRO A 54 -18.99 -15.23 0.52
CA PRO A 54 -19.75 -14.08 0.01
C PRO A 54 -18.87 -12.97 -0.57
N THR A 55 -17.63 -12.86 -0.10
CA THR A 55 -16.56 -12.10 -0.72
C THR A 55 -15.25 -12.88 -0.57
N PRO A 56 -14.27 -12.74 -1.47
CA PRO A 56 -13.00 -13.42 -1.36
C PRO A 56 -12.27 -13.07 -0.05
N GLY A 57 -11.79 -14.09 0.68
CA GLY A 57 -11.07 -13.96 1.95
C GLY A 57 -11.96 -13.79 3.18
N TRP A 58 -13.28 -13.77 3.03
CA TRP A 58 -14.21 -13.62 4.14
C TRP A 58 -14.05 -14.74 5.20
N THR A 59 -14.18 -14.34 6.47
CA THR A 59 -14.18 -15.25 7.63
C THR A 59 -15.08 -14.66 8.73
N SER A 60 -16.02 -15.46 9.26
CA SER A 60 -16.95 -15.04 10.33
C SER A 60 -16.37 -15.14 11.75
N GLY A 61 -15.18 -15.75 11.90
CA GLY A 61 -14.52 -15.96 13.17
C GLY A 61 -13.10 -16.51 13.02
N VAL A 62 -12.51 -16.96 14.12
CA VAL A 62 -11.15 -17.51 14.14
C VAL A 62 -11.20 -19.03 13.98
N SER A 63 -11.24 -19.52 12.74
CA SER A 63 -10.90 -20.92 12.43
C SER A 63 -9.40 -21.18 12.64
N GLY A 64 -8.98 -22.45 12.79
CA GLY A 64 -7.57 -22.80 12.98
C GLY A 64 -6.61 -22.20 11.93
N MET A 65 -6.99 -22.17 10.65
CA MET A 65 -6.16 -21.56 9.59
C MET A 65 -6.18 -20.03 9.64
N SER A 66 -7.33 -19.41 9.90
CA SER A 66 -7.40 -17.95 10.06
C SER A 66 -6.60 -17.46 11.28
N ALA A 67 -6.54 -18.25 12.37
CA ALA A 67 -5.67 -18.01 13.52
C ALA A 67 -4.19 -17.99 13.10
N TRP A 68 -3.76 -18.92 12.23
CA TRP A 68 -2.39 -18.94 11.72
C TRP A 68 -2.08 -17.67 10.93
N LEU A 69 -2.96 -17.31 10.00
CA LEU A 69 -2.82 -16.09 9.20
C LEU A 69 -2.79 -14.81 10.07
N ALA A 70 -3.58 -14.76 11.14
CA ALA A 70 -3.60 -13.67 12.11
C ALA A 70 -2.31 -13.59 12.91
N LEU A 71 -1.78 -14.72 13.38
CA LEU A 71 -0.49 -14.80 14.09
C LEU A 71 0.68 -14.39 13.19
N TYR A 72 0.65 -14.75 11.91
CA TYR A 72 1.62 -14.23 10.92
C TYR A 72 1.54 -12.70 10.79
N GLY A 73 0.33 -12.13 10.85
CA GLY A 73 0.09 -10.68 10.94
C GLY A 73 0.51 -10.03 12.27
N GLN A 74 0.95 -10.81 13.26
CA GLN A 74 1.65 -10.33 14.47
C GLN A 74 3.13 -10.75 14.48
N SER A 75 3.61 -11.28 13.36
CA SER A 75 4.98 -11.76 13.16
C SER A 75 5.37 -12.96 14.01
N ILE A 76 4.36 -13.76 14.38
CA ILE A 76 4.53 -14.99 15.14
C ILE A 76 4.48 -16.15 14.14
N PRO A 77 5.63 -16.78 13.84
CA PRO A 77 5.64 -17.90 12.91
C PRO A 77 5.01 -19.13 13.57
N VAL A 78 4.13 -19.84 12.88
CA VAL A 78 3.40 -21.01 13.44
C VAL A 78 3.99 -22.35 12.97
N ILE A 79 4.31 -22.46 11.68
CA ILE A 79 4.89 -23.65 11.04
C ILE A 79 6.31 -23.89 11.53
N GLN A 80 6.72 -25.13 11.79
CA GLN A 80 8.11 -25.40 12.16
C GLN A 80 9.06 -25.32 10.94
N PRO A 81 10.32 -24.85 11.11
CA PRO A 81 11.30 -24.71 10.01
C PRO A 81 11.61 -25.97 9.21
N ASP A 82 11.39 -27.17 9.76
CA ASP A 82 11.62 -28.45 9.06
C ASP A 82 10.42 -28.91 8.20
N GLN A 83 9.29 -28.19 8.27
CA GLN A 83 8.02 -28.58 7.66
C GLN A 83 7.76 -27.87 6.32
N GLY A 84 8.67 -27.00 5.87
CA GLY A 84 8.48 -26.18 4.68
C GLY A 84 8.17 -26.95 3.40
N GLN A 85 8.81 -28.11 3.20
CA GLN A 85 8.60 -28.93 1.98
C GLN A 85 7.36 -29.83 2.05
N ARG A 86 6.61 -29.83 3.16
CA ARG A 86 5.41 -30.66 3.27
C ARG A 86 4.25 -30.06 2.46
N PRO A 87 3.38 -30.90 1.88
CA PRO A 87 2.24 -30.43 1.12
C PRO A 87 1.27 -29.67 2.02
N LEU A 88 0.76 -28.56 1.50
CA LEU A 88 -0.30 -27.77 2.10
C LEU A 88 -1.65 -28.38 1.77
N ARG A 89 -2.50 -28.58 2.78
CA ARG A 89 -3.92 -28.89 2.58
C ARG A 89 -4.73 -27.75 3.18
N ILE A 90 -5.34 -26.91 2.35
CA ILE A 90 -6.32 -25.90 2.78
C ILE A 90 -7.54 -26.07 1.90
N THR A 91 -8.71 -26.08 2.51
CA THR A 91 -9.98 -26.12 1.79
C THR A 91 -10.77 -24.84 2.10
N PRO A 92 -11.12 -24.02 1.10
CA PRO A 92 -11.93 -22.82 1.28
C PRO A 92 -13.31 -23.17 1.88
N ILE A 93 -13.80 -22.33 2.78
CA ILE A 93 -15.09 -22.58 3.45
C ILE A 93 -16.30 -22.55 2.50
N ASP A 94 -16.23 -21.76 1.43
CA ASP A 94 -17.27 -21.68 0.42
C ASP A 94 -17.34 -22.95 -0.44
N TYR A 95 -16.21 -23.58 -0.77
CA TYR A 95 -16.20 -24.91 -1.41
C TYR A 95 -16.90 -25.97 -0.54
N VAL A 96 -16.62 -25.97 0.77
CA VAL A 96 -17.27 -26.88 1.73
C VAL A 96 -18.76 -26.58 1.82
N SER A 97 -19.13 -25.30 1.89
CA SER A 97 -20.52 -24.86 2.01
C SER A 97 -21.33 -25.24 0.76
N GLN A 98 -20.78 -25.00 -0.44
CA GLN A 98 -21.41 -25.38 -1.71
C GLN A 98 -21.57 -26.91 -1.82
N SER A 99 -20.53 -27.67 -1.41
CA SER A 99 -20.59 -29.14 -1.36
C SER A 99 -21.72 -29.63 -0.47
N ILE A 100 -21.94 -29.01 0.69
CA ILE A 100 -23.03 -29.33 1.60
C ILE A 100 -24.38 -29.00 0.95
N ILE A 101 -24.53 -27.80 0.37
CA ILE A 101 -25.77 -27.35 -0.27
C ILE A 101 -26.19 -28.32 -1.39
N HIS A 102 -25.25 -28.72 -2.25
CA HIS A 102 -25.52 -29.65 -3.34
C HIS A 102 -25.80 -31.08 -2.88
N ALA A 103 -25.36 -31.48 -1.68
CA ALA A 103 -25.65 -32.80 -1.11
C ALA A 103 -27.07 -32.91 -0.52
N ILE A 104 -27.69 -31.79 -0.10
CA ILE A 104 -29.01 -31.78 0.57
C ILE A 104 -30.12 -32.45 -0.26
N PRO A 105 -30.29 -32.19 -1.57
CA PRO A 105 -31.35 -32.80 -2.37
C PRO A 105 -31.28 -34.33 -2.49
N GLN A 106 -30.13 -34.95 -2.15
CA GLN A 106 -29.94 -36.40 -2.20
C GLN A 106 -30.18 -37.11 -0.86
N LEU A 107 -30.50 -36.36 0.20
CA LEU A 107 -30.88 -36.91 1.50
C LEU A 107 -32.31 -37.44 1.44
N ASN A 108 -32.48 -38.70 1.03
CA ASN A 108 -33.79 -39.38 1.09
C ASN A 108 -34.20 -39.62 2.55
N HIS A 109 -35.46 -39.32 2.91
CA HIS A 109 -36.07 -39.48 4.25
C HIS A 109 -36.10 -40.91 4.82
N LYS A 110 -35.48 -41.91 4.17
CA LYS A 110 -35.51 -43.30 4.63
C LYS A 110 -34.34 -43.58 5.58
N GLY A 111 -34.48 -43.18 6.85
CA GLY A 111 -33.93 -43.83 8.06
C GLY A 111 -32.46 -44.28 8.15
N SER A 112 -31.61 -44.08 7.13
CA SER A 112 -30.21 -44.50 7.11
C SER A 112 -29.31 -43.28 7.13
N SER A 113 -28.43 -43.18 8.13
CA SER A 113 -27.39 -42.15 8.21
C SER A 113 -26.46 -42.23 7.00
N LEU A 114 -26.53 -41.22 6.12
CA LEU A 114 -25.66 -41.11 4.96
C LEU A 114 -24.48 -40.19 5.28
N ILE A 115 -23.27 -40.72 5.15
CA ILE A 115 -22.01 -39.99 5.30
C ILE A 115 -21.46 -39.68 3.90
N TYR A 116 -21.07 -38.42 3.70
CA TYR A 116 -20.36 -37.92 2.52
C TYR A 116 -18.99 -37.43 2.97
N HIS A 117 -17.91 -37.94 2.37
CA HIS A 117 -16.57 -37.39 2.54
C HIS A 117 -16.30 -36.38 1.44
N ILE A 118 -16.15 -35.11 1.82
CA ILE A 118 -15.76 -34.05 0.89
C ILE A 118 -14.22 -34.07 0.82
N PRO A 119 -13.62 -34.35 -0.35
CA PRO A 119 -12.17 -34.34 -0.49
C PRO A 119 -11.64 -32.92 -0.33
N SER A 120 -10.46 -32.79 0.29
CA SER A 120 -9.68 -31.56 0.23
C SER A 120 -9.28 -31.28 -1.22
N LEU A 121 -9.27 -30.02 -1.63
CA LEU A 121 -8.77 -29.64 -2.95
C LEU A 121 -7.35 -30.19 -3.16
N PRO A 122 -7.06 -30.85 -4.31
CA PRO A 122 -5.75 -31.39 -4.62
C PRO A 122 -4.80 -30.24 -4.97
N LEU A 123 -4.29 -29.54 -3.95
CA LEU A 123 -3.41 -28.39 -4.13
C LEU A 123 -1.95 -28.84 -4.20
N PRO A 124 -1.24 -28.62 -5.34
CA PRO A 124 0.18 -28.97 -5.48
C PRO A 124 1.08 -27.88 -4.85
N LEU A 125 0.79 -27.47 -3.60
CA LEU A 125 1.49 -26.39 -2.92
C LEU A 125 2.21 -26.90 -1.67
N THR A 126 3.40 -26.37 -1.38
CA THR A 126 4.13 -26.64 -0.13
C THR A 126 3.98 -25.50 0.87
N TRP A 127 4.22 -25.78 2.15
CA TRP A 127 4.25 -24.75 3.20
C TRP A 127 5.30 -23.65 2.95
N TYR A 128 6.39 -23.95 2.25
CA TYR A 128 7.40 -22.98 1.84
C TYR A 128 6.81 -21.93 0.89
N GLN A 129 6.07 -22.39 -0.12
CA GLN A 129 5.42 -21.52 -1.09
C GLN A 129 4.28 -20.72 -0.46
N ALA A 130 3.50 -21.37 0.41
CA ALA A 130 2.43 -20.72 1.16
C ALA A 130 2.94 -19.62 2.09
N TYR A 131 4.02 -19.89 2.83
CA TYR A 131 4.69 -18.91 3.68
C TYR A 131 5.22 -17.74 2.87
N THR A 132 5.72 -17.98 1.65
CA THR A 132 6.20 -16.90 0.77
C THR A 132 5.07 -15.95 0.38
N ALA A 133 3.87 -16.47 0.08
CA ALA A 133 2.68 -15.65 -0.20
C ALA A 133 2.23 -14.86 1.04
N ILE A 134 2.12 -15.53 2.20
CA ILE A 134 1.73 -14.89 3.47
C ILE A 134 2.74 -13.80 3.86
N GLN A 135 4.04 -14.09 3.74
CA GLN A 135 5.11 -13.15 4.02
C GLN A 135 5.02 -11.94 3.09
N ASP A 136 4.80 -12.15 1.78
CA ASP A 136 4.64 -11.05 0.83
C ASP A 136 3.52 -10.11 1.26
N TYR A 137 2.32 -10.62 1.58
CA TYR A 137 1.21 -9.80 2.05
C TYR A 137 1.57 -8.90 3.24
N TRP A 138 2.12 -9.48 4.31
CA TRP A 138 2.43 -8.77 5.56
C TRP A 138 3.70 -7.91 5.49
N SER A 139 4.57 -8.18 4.51
CA SER A 139 5.79 -7.40 4.30
C SER A 139 5.57 -6.12 3.49
N ARG A 140 4.43 -6.01 2.79
CA ARG A 140 4.07 -4.81 2.02
C ARG A 140 3.89 -3.60 2.95
N PRO A 141 4.37 -2.40 2.57
CA PRO A 141 4.33 -1.20 3.41
C PRO A 141 2.94 -0.88 3.98
N VAL A 142 1.89 -1.02 3.16
CA VAL A 142 0.47 -0.77 3.52
C VAL A 142 -0.05 -1.72 4.61
N ASN A 143 0.57 -2.88 4.76
CA ASN A 143 0.18 -3.92 5.71
C ASN A 143 1.16 -4.05 6.87
N SER A 144 2.28 -3.31 6.83
CA SER A 144 3.42 -3.59 7.68
C SER A 144 3.20 -3.20 9.14
N ILE A 145 3.57 -4.15 9.99
CA ILE A 145 3.84 -3.99 11.42
C ILE A 145 5.21 -3.27 11.54
N LEU A 146 5.46 -2.55 12.64
CA LEU A 146 6.73 -1.85 12.94
C LEU A 146 7.97 -2.64 12.45
N HIS A 147 8.93 -1.92 11.84
CA HIS A 147 10.10 -2.49 11.13
C HIS A 147 10.88 -3.56 11.92
N ASP A 148 10.93 -3.46 13.26
CA ASP A 148 11.59 -4.41 14.17
C ASP A 148 10.92 -5.79 14.26
N GLN A 149 9.77 -5.97 13.61
CA GLN A 149 8.95 -7.18 13.72
C GLN A 149 8.74 -7.87 12.37
N LYS A 150 9.46 -7.57 11.28
CA LYS A 150 9.18 -8.24 9.99
C LYS A 150 9.38 -9.77 10.04
N LEU A 151 8.51 -10.49 9.32
CA LEU A 151 8.65 -11.93 9.09
C LEU A 151 9.94 -12.21 8.30
N PRO A 152 10.75 -13.21 8.71
CA PRO A 152 11.97 -13.58 8.01
C PRO A 152 11.66 -14.11 6.60
N THR A 153 12.60 -13.98 5.66
CA THR A 153 12.46 -14.57 4.32
C THR A 153 12.26 -16.08 4.39
N ALA A 154 11.41 -16.64 3.52
CA ALA A 154 11.17 -18.09 3.45
C ALA A 154 12.49 -18.89 3.39
N ALA A 155 13.46 -18.42 2.60
CA ALA A 155 14.79 -19.03 2.50
C ALA A 155 15.58 -19.02 3.83
N SER A 156 15.54 -17.90 4.56
CA SER A 156 16.18 -17.79 5.88
C SER A 156 15.46 -18.63 6.93
N TYR A 157 14.12 -18.62 6.88
CA TYR A 157 13.24 -19.27 7.84
C TYR A 157 13.31 -20.80 7.77
N PHE A 158 13.19 -21.38 6.58
CA PHE A 158 13.24 -22.82 6.33
C PHE A 158 14.68 -23.33 6.06
N SER A 159 15.70 -22.56 6.45
CA SER A 159 17.10 -22.89 6.17
C SER A 159 17.57 -24.20 6.84
N THR A 160 18.56 -24.83 6.23
CA THR A 160 19.09 -26.17 6.56
C THR A 160 19.73 -26.28 7.94
N ASN A 161 20.12 -25.18 8.59
CA ASN A 161 20.61 -25.21 9.97
C ASN A 161 19.45 -25.36 10.96
N LYS A 162 18.91 -26.59 11.03
CA LYS A 162 17.72 -26.97 11.78
C LYS A 162 17.78 -26.53 13.25
N ALA A 163 18.96 -26.53 13.88
CA ALA A 163 19.11 -26.17 15.30
C ALA A 163 18.90 -24.68 15.54
N LEU A 164 19.58 -23.81 14.78
CA LEU A 164 19.46 -22.36 14.92
C LEU A 164 18.06 -21.87 14.51
N SER A 165 17.49 -22.43 13.43
CA SER A 165 16.15 -22.08 12.97
C SER A 165 15.08 -22.49 13.98
N LYS A 166 15.20 -23.68 14.58
CA LYS A 166 14.31 -24.12 15.68
C LYS A 166 14.47 -23.26 16.93
N ALA A 167 15.70 -22.89 17.32
CA ALA A 167 15.93 -21.99 18.45
C ALA A 167 15.32 -20.60 18.21
N LYS A 168 15.51 -20.00 17.03
CA LYS A 168 14.89 -18.71 16.65
C LYS A 168 13.37 -18.80 16.62
N PHE A 169 12.82 -19.91 16.12
CA PHE A 169 11.37 -20.17 16.15
C PHE A 169 10.85 -20.21 17.59
N LEU A 170 11.46 -21.02 18.47
CA LEU A 170 11.05 -21.13 19.87
C LEU A 170 11.16 -19.80 20.60
N MET A 171 12.23 -19.03 20.38
CA MET A 171 12.40 -17.70 20.97
C MET A 171 11.30 -16.73 20.53
N ARG A 172 10.94 -16.71 19.25
CA ARG A 172 9.86 -15.84 18.74
C ARG A 172 8.46 -16.30 19.14
N TYR A 173 8.23 -17.62 19.19
CA TYR A 173 6.92 -18.20 19.50
C TYR A 173 6.62 -18.20 21.01
N TYR A 174 7.62 -18.47 21.86
CA TYR A 174 7.45 -18.61 23.31
C TYR A 174 8.04 -17.47 24.14
N PHE A 175 9.10 -16.79 23.69
CA PHE A 175 9.91 -15.86 24.51
C PHE A 175 9.87 -14.40 24.04
N ARG A 176 8.78 -13.96 23.40
CA ARG A 176 8.65 -12.56 23.00
C ARG A 176 8.64 -11.64 24.23
N PRO A 177 9.41 -10.54 24.26
CA PRO A 177 9.27 -9.55 25.31
C PRO A 177 7.88 -8.92 25.20
N ASN A 178 7.03 -9.14 26.20
CA ASN A 178 5.83 -8.33 26.38
C ASN A 178 6.31 -6.89 26.53
N LYS A 179 6.09 -6.04 25.52
CA LYS A 179 6.16 -4.59 25.71
C LYS A 179 4.96 -4.17 26.56
N THR A 180 4.98 -4.49 27.85
CA THR A 180 4.16 -3.85 28.87
C THR A 180 4.89 -3.98 30.20
N ASN A 181 5.53 -2.89 30.62
CA ASN A 181 5.51 -2.58 32.04
C ASN A 181 4.03 -2.41 32.45
N VAL A 182 3.58 -3.22 33.41
CA VAL A 182 2.53 -2.93 34.39
C VAL A 182 1.04 -2.99 33.93
N THR A 183 0.40 -4.13 34.25
CA THR A 183 -1.02 -4.27 34.69
C THR A 183 -2.15 -3.74 33.78
N LYS A 184 -2.54 -4.51 32.76
CA LYS A 184 -3.91 -4.79 32.25
C LYS A 184 -3.74 -5.48 30.87
N LYS A 185 -4.37 -6.63 30.65
CA LYS A 185 -4.39 -7.27 29.32
C LYS A 185 -5.39 -6.52 28.44
N SER A 186 -4.98 -6.13 27.25
CA SER A 186 -5.89 -5.57 26.24
C SER A 186 -6.78 -6.68 25.66
N PRO A 187 -7.96 -6.38 25.07
CA PRO A 187 -8.78 -7.39 24.40
C PRO A 187 -8.02 -8.13 23.27
N LEU A 188 -7.10 -7.44 22.57
CA LEU A 188 -6.19 -8.06 21.61
C LEU A 188 -5.25 -9.12 22.23
N ASP A 189 -4.84 -8.96 23.50
CA ASP A 189 -4.02 -9.97 24.21
C ASP A 189 -4.84 -11.22 24.57
N ILE A 190 -6.16 -11.07 24.77
CA ILE A 190 -7.07 -12.18 25.05
C ILE A 190 -7.28 -13.00 23.79
N ASP A 191 -7.51 -12.35 22.64
CA ASP A 191 -7.71 -13.04 21.37
C ASP A 191 -6.43 -13.72 20.87
N GLN A 192 -5.26 -13.10 21.06
CA GLN A 192 -3.98 -13.71 20.70
C GLN A 192 -3.73 -15.03 21.45
N SER A 193 -4.11 -15.13 22.73
CA SER A 193 -3.96 -16.37 23.50
C SER A 193 -4.83 -17.51 22.95
N LYS A 194 -6.07 -17.20 22.56
CA LYS A 194 -6.96 -18.15 21.88
C LYS A 194 -6.41 -18.55 20.51
N TRP A 195 -5.85 -17.61 19.75
CA TRP A 195 -5.24 -17.90 18.45
C TRP A 195 -4.05 -18.83 18.58
N LEU A 196 -3.20 -18.64 19.60
CA LEU A 196 -2.07 -19.53 19.88
C LEU A 196 -2.52 -20.94 20.26
N GLU A 197 -3.59 -21.07 21.04
CA GLU A 197 -4.19 -22.35 21.41
C GLU A 197 -4.73 -23.09 20.18
N LEU A 198 -5.59 -22.43 19.39
CA LEU A 198 -6.14 -22.95 18.14
C LEU A 198 -5.03 -23.32 17.15
N ALA A 199 -4.00 -22.48 17.05
CA ALA A 199 -2.87 -22.73 16.17
C ALA A 199 -2.05 -23.94 16.60
N SER A 200 -1.81 -24.09 17.90
CA SER A 200 -1.12 -25.23 18.50
C SER A 200 -1.90 -26.53 18.30
N ASN A 201 -3.21 -26.52 18.54
CA ASN A 201 -4.09 -27.66 18.34
C ASN A 201 -4.07 -28.12 16.88
N THR A 202 -4.20 -27.17 15.94
CA THR A 202 -4.11 -27.44 14.50
C THR A 202 -2.75 -28.03 14.12
N ARG A 203 -1.65 -27.47 14.63
CA ARG A 203 -0.29 -27.96 14.36
C ARG A 203 -0.08 -29.39 14.88
N ASN A 204 -0.60 -29.70 16.06
CA ASN A 204 -0.49 -31.04 16.66
C ASN A 204 -1.29 -32.07 15.86
N ASN A 205 -2.47 -31.71 15.35
CA ASN A 205 -3.27 -32.57 14.48
C ASN A 205 -2.57 -32.81 13.13
N LEU A 206 -1.98 -31.76 12.54
CA LEU A 206 -1.19 -31.83 11.31
C LEU A 206 0.01 -32.79 11.47
N ALA A 207 0.73 -32.68 12.59
CA ALA A 207 1.85 -33.57 12.91
C ALA A 207 1.44 -35.05 12.98
N LYS A 208 0.26 -35.35 13.55
CA LYS A 208 -0.28 -36.73 13.60
C LYS A 208 -0.65 -37.25 12.22
N GLN A 209 -1.28 -36.43 11.38
CA GLN A 209 -1.69 -36.86 10.04
C GLN A 209 -0.50 -37.14 9.12
N TYR A 210 0.63 -36.44 9.28
CA TYR A 210 1.83 -36.73 8.50
C TYR A 210 2.54 -38.03 8.86
N LEU A 211 2.16 -38.71 9.95
CA LEU A 211 2.75 -40.00 10.32
C LEU A 211 2.22 -41.15 9.46
N HIS A 212 1.01 -41.02 8.89
CA HIS A 212 0.34 -42.09 8.16
C HIS A 212 -0.28 -41.58 6.84
N PRO A 213 -0.26 -42.36 5.75
CA PRO A 213 -1.05 -42.05 4.56
C PRO A 213 -2.53 -42.30 4.84
N TRP A 214 -3.38 -41.28 4.63
CA TRP A 214 -4.82 -41.36 4.80
C TRP A 214 -5.50 -41.52 3.45
N GLU A 215 -6.35 -42.54 3.31
CA GLU A 215 -7.23 -42.74 2.16
C GLU A 215 -8.68 -42.50 2.60
N TYR A 216 -9.41 -41.64 1.89
CA TYR A 216 -10.79 -41.30 2.16
C TYR A 216 -11.71 -41.93 1.11
N ASP A 217 -12.87 -42.46 1.51
CA ASP A 217 -13.87 -42.98 0.57
C ASP A 217 -14.66 -41.83 -0.07
N THR A 218 -14.25 -41.40 -1.26
CA THR A 218 -14.87 -40.31 -2.03
C THR A 218 -15.97 -40.77 -2.98
N SER A 219 -16.24 -42.08 -3.06
CA SER A 219 -17.14 -42.67 -4.09
C SER A 219 -18.51 -42.01 -4.17
N ARG A 220 -19.07 -41.60 -3.02
CA ARG A 220 -20.37 -40.93 -2.91
C ARG A 220 -20.32 -39.46 -3.32
N PHE A 221 -19.21 -38.78 -3.05
CA PHE A 221 -18.99 -37.40 -3.49
C PHE A 221 -18.77 -37.35 -5.00
N ASP A 222 -18.03 -38.32 -5.54
CA ASP A 222 -17.86 -38.47 -6.99
C ASP A 222 -19.20 -38.79 -7.70
N ALA A 223 -20.04 -39.61 -7.06
CA ALA A 223 -21.40 -39.84 -7.53
C ALA A 223 -22.30 -38.59 -7.42
N LEU A 224 -22.11 -37.73 -6.42
CA LEU A 224 -22.80 -36.45 -6.28
C LEU A 224 -22.44 -35.53 -7.46
N LEU A 225 -21.14 -35.35 -7.70
CA LEU A 225 -20.53 -34.60 -8.81
C LEU A 225 -21.11 -35.04 -10.17
N SER A 226 -21.20 -36.35 -10.40
CA SER A 226 -21.74 -36.90 -11.65
C SER A 226 -23.23 -36.58 -11.89
N LYS A 227 -24.00 -36.29 -10.83
CA LYS A 227 -25.44 -36.04 -10.88
C LYS A 227 -25.81 -34.56 -10.88
N THR A 228 -25.07 -33.72 -10.16
CA THR A 228 -25.36 -32.28 -10.03
C THR A 228 -24.64 -31.41 -11.07
N GLY A 229 -23.70 -31.99 -11.82
CA GLY A 229 -22.85 -31.28 -12.79
C GLY A 229 -21.58 -30.74 -12.15
N ILE A 230 -20.49 -30.70 -12.92
CA ILE A 230 -19.15 -30.28 -12.47
C ILE A 230 -19.01 -28.74 -12.43
N GLU A 231 -19.96 -28.00 -13.01
CA GLU A 231 -19.85 -26.55 -13.26
C GLU A 231 -19.55 -25.71 -12.01
N TRP A 232 -20.06 -26.07 -10.84
CA TRP A 232 -19.81 -25.32 -9.60
C TRP A 232 -18.45 -25.61 -8.96
N ILE A 233 -17.77 -26.71 -9.33
CA ILE A 233 -16.43 -27.08 -8.85
C ILE A 233 -15.32 -26.52 -9.75
N GLU A 234 -15.58 -26.33 -11.05
CA GLU A 234 -14.57 -25.81 -12.00
C GLU A 234 -13.80 -24.56 -11.54
N PRO A 235 -14.42 -23.56 -10.87
CA PRO A 235 -13.69 -22.39 -10.38
C PRO A 235 -12.63 -22.72 -9.32
N TYR A 236 -12.87 -23.76 -8.51
CA TYR A 236 -11.97 -24.18 -7.44
C TYR A 236 -10.79 -25.00 -7.97
N ASP A 237 -10.97 -25.76 -9.05
CA ASP A 237 -9.89 -26.52 -9.70
C ASP A 237 -8.85 -25.60 -10.36
N ARG A 238 -9.25 -24.41 -10.80
CA ARG A 238 -8.38 -23.41 -11.45
C ARG A 238 -7.97 -22.27 -10.50
N LEU A 239 -8.10 -22.48 -9.19
CA LEU A 239 -7.83 -21.45 -8.20
C LEU A 239 -6.36 -21.02 -8.21
N ASP A 240 -6.12 -19.72 -8.38
CA ASP A 240 -4.79 -19.14 -8.20
C ASP A 240 -4.44 -19.07 -6.72
N LEU A 241 -3.74 -20.10 -6.23
CA LEU A 241 -3.45 -20.30 -4.81
C LEU A 241 -2.67 -19.17 -4.16
N TYR A 242 -1.79 -18.51 -4.90
CA TYR A 242 -1.06 -17.36 -4.37
C TYR A 242 -2.04 -16.21 -4.10
N SER A 243 -2.93 -15.91 -5.05
CA SER A 243 -3.94 -14.86 -4.90
C SER A 243 -4.96 -15.21 -3.80
N TYR A 244 -5.34 -16.49 -3.71
CA TYR A 244 -6.19 -17.00 -2.61
C TYR A 244 -5.56 -16.76 -1.23
N LEU A 245 -4.28 -17.09 -1.04
CA LEU A 245 -3.59 -16.89 0.24
C LEU A 245 -3.44 -15.41 0.58
N MET A 246 -3.10 -14.57 -0.40
CA MET A 246 -3.02 -13.12 -0.22
C MET A 246 -4.39 -12.52 0.18
N GLN A 247 -5.46 -12.98 -0.46
CA GLN A 247 -6.82 -12.54 -0.17
C GLN A 247 -7.31 -13.05 1.19
N SER A 248 -6.90 -14.26 1.57
CA SER A 248 -7.12 -14.81 2.90
C SER A 248 -6.46 -13.96 3.99
N CYS A 249 -5.22 -13.50 3.78
CA CYS A 249 -4.57 -12.56 4.69
C CYS A 249 -5.29 -11.20 4.73
N PHE A 250 -5.80 -10.72 3.59
CA PHE A 250 -6.61 -9.50 3.53
C PHE A 250 -7.89 -9.63 4.36
N GLY A 251 -8.66 -10.69 4.16
CA GLY A 251 -9.89 -10.87 4.92
C GLY A 251 -9.64 -11.07 6.41
N VAL A 252 -8.60 -11.79 6.81
CA VAL A 252 -8.19 -11.89 8.23
C VAL A 252 -7.81 -10.52 8.80
N LYS A 253 -7.10 -9.67 8.04
CA LYS A 253 -6.79 -8.29 8.46
C LYS A 253 -8.06 -7.47 8.71
N ILE A 254 -9.04 -7.54 7.82
CA ILE A 254 -10.30 -6.79 7.92
C ILE A 254 -11.21 -7.34 9.02
N TYR A 255 -11.53 -8.64 8.95
CA TYR A 255 -12.60 -9.25 9.74
C TYR A 255 -12.12 -9.73 11.12
N THR A 256 -10.86 -10.21 11.24
CA THR A 256 -10.33 -10.78 12.49
C THR A 256 -9.44 -9.81 13.27
N LEU A 257 -8.58 -9.05 12.58
CA LEU A 257 -7.73 -8.04 13.22
C LEU A 257 -8.41 -6.67 13.35
N HIS A 258 -9.67 -6.55 12.91
CA HIS A 258 -10.47 -5.32 12.94
C HIS A 258 -9.76 -4.11 12.30
N ALA A 259 -9.02 -4.32 11.21
CA ALA A 259 -8.48 -3.20 10.45
C ALA A 259 -9.63 -2.36 9.87
N GLY A 260 -9.56 -1.04 10.05
CA GLY A 260 -10.65 -0.12 9.71
C GLY A 260 -11.09 -0.18 8.23
N PRO A 261 -12.31 0.29 7.90
CA PRO A 261 -12.96 0.19 6.59
C PRO A 261 -12.26 0.96 5.44
N GLN A 262 -11.10 1.56 5.72
CA GLN A 262 -10.29 2.36 4.80
C GLN A 262 -9.16 1.54 4.14
N THR A 263 -9.17 0.21 4.21
CA THR A 263 -8.11 -0.62 3.59
C THR A 263 -8.60 -1.32 2.34
N ARG A 264 -7.94 -1.06 1.21
CA ARG A 264 -8.20 -1.73 -0.08
C ARG A 264 -7.43 -3.04 -0.18
N THR A 265 -7.94 -3.95 -0.99
CA THR A 265 -7.23 -5.21 -1.24
C THR A 265 -5.90 -4.95 -1.95
N SER A 266 -4.88 -5.70 -1.52
CA SER A 266 -3.55 -5.73 -2.15
C SER A 266 -3.44 -6.80 -3.25
N VAL A 267 -4.48 -7.62 -3.41
CA VAL A 267 -4.57 -8.66 -4.42
C VAL A 267 -4.93 -8.02 -5.75
N LEU A 268 -4.33 -8.52 -6.84
CA LEU A 268 -4.63 -8.05 -8.18
C LEU A 268 -5.62 -8.98 -8.86
N ASP A 269 -6.47 -8.39 -9.71
CA ASP A 269 -7.25 -9.17 -10.66
C ASP A 269 -6.34 -9.86 -11.70
N SER A 270 -6.80 -10.99 -12.22
CA SER A 270 -6.17 -11.82 -13.25
C SER A 270 -5.69 -11.05 -14.48
N THR A 271 -6.38 -9.96 -14.84
CA THR A 271 -6.09 -9.09 -15.99
C THR A 271 -4.89 -8.16 -15.77
N CYS A 272 -4.47 -7.96 -14.52
CA CYS A 272 -3.45 -7.01 -14.15
C CYS A 272 -2.22 -7.68 -13.54
N ASP A 273 -1.12 -6.93 -13.56
CA ASP A 273 0.15 -7.32 -12.98
C ASP A 273 0.78 -6.19 -12.15
N CYS A 274 1.62 -6.54 -11.18
CA CYS A 274 2.33 -5.59 -10.33
C CYS A 274 3.84 -5.65 -10.59
N ALA A 275 4.42 -4.56 -11.08
CA ALA A 275 5.86 -4.49 -11.35
C ALA A 275 6.76 -4.65 -10.09
N LEU A 276 6.21 -4.44 -8.89
CA LEU A 276 6.95 -4.54 -7.63
C LEU A 276 6.86 -5.93 -6.99
N TYR A 277 5.71 -6.60 -7.09
CA TYR A 277 5.41 -7.80 -6.29
C TYR A 277 5.10 -9.07 -7.10
N SER A 278 4.67 -8.96 -8.36
CA SER A 278 4.30 -10.15 -9.16
C SER A 278 5.46 -11.11 -9.42
N VAL A 279 6.70 -10.61 -9.35
CA VAL A 279 7.90 -11.45 -9.43
C VAL A 279 7.92 -12.50 -8.31
N ILE A 280 7.42 -12.18 -7.12
CA ILE A 280 7.39 -13.09 -5.97
C ILE A 280 6.48 -14.28 -6.28
N LYS A 281 5.31 -14.01 -6.88
CA LYS A 281 4.40 -15.06 -7.36
C LYS A 281 5.11 -15.97 -8.37
N SER A 282 5.77 -15.40 -9.39
CA SER A 282 6.48 -16.20 -10.40
C SER A 282 7.60 -17.06 -9.81
N LYS A 283 8.44 -16.50 -8.90
CA LYS A 283 9.53 -17.23 -8.24
C LYS A 283 9.04 -18.34 -7.31
N ALA A 284 7.90 -18.14 -6.66
CA ALA A 284 7.37 -19.09 -5.67
C ALA A 284 6.51 -20.19 -6.29
N MET A 285 5.78 -19.89 -7.38
CA MET A 285 4.68 -20.74 -7.87
C MET A 285 4.91 -21.34 -9.27
N GLU A 286 5.79 -20.77 -10.10
CA GLU A 286 6.01 -21.25 -11.47
C GLU A 286 7.44 -21.80 -11.64
N ASN A 287 7.57 -23.09 -11.94
CA ASN A 287 8.86 -23.75 -12.26
C ASN A 287 9.36 -23.45 -13.69
N ASN A 288 8.71 -22.54 -14.42
CA ASN A 288 9.09 -22.14 -15.77
C ASN A 288 10.06 -20.94 -15.73
N GLN A 289 10.78 -20.73 -16.83
CA GLN A 289 11.79 -19.68 -16.98
C GLN A 289 11.35 -18.34 -16.34
N PRO A 290 12.23 -17.64 -15.63
CA PRO A 290 11.87 -16.39 -14.98
C PRO A 290 11.41 -15.38 -16.03
N SER A 291 10.15 -14.95 -15.96
CA SER A 291 9.60 -13.90 -16.84
C SER A 291 10.19 -12.52 -16.55
N TYR A 292 10.89 -12.37 -15.42
CA TYR A 292 11.46 -11.11 -14.94
C TYR A 292 12.95 -11.29 -14.61
N PRO A 293 13.77 -10.25 -14.70
CA PRO A 293 15.15 -10.33 -14.25
C PRO A 293 15.26 -10.67 -12.76
N SER A 294 15.79 -11.86 -12.45
CA SER A 294 15.92 -12.35 -11.06
C SER A 294 16.83 -11.46 -10.22
N LEU A 295 17.87 -10.92 -10.86
CA LEU A 295 18.97 -10.14 -10.28
C LEU A 295 18.51 -8.88 -9.55
N ILE A 296 17.44 -8.21 -10.02
CA ILE A 296 16.94 -6.96 -9.41
C ILE A 296 16.46 -7.18 -7.98
N ASN A 297 15.84 -8.33 -7.72
CA ASN A 297 15.16 -8.64 -6.45
C ASN A 297 16.01 -9.45 -5.48
N GLU A 298 17.22 -9.84 -5.87
CA GLU A 298 18.08 -10.65 -5.00
C GLU A 298 18.78 -9.78 -3.95
N PRO A 299 18.94 -10.31 -2.71
CA PRO A 299 19.69 -9.60 -1.69
C PRO A 299 21.13 -9.43 -2.17
N PHE A 300 21.55 -8.17 -2.18
CA PHE A 300 22.86 -7.80 -2.67
C PHE A 300 23.96 -8.33 -1.75
N GLN A 301 24.94 -9.04 -2.32
CA GLN A 301 26.07 -9.57 -1.58
C GLN A 301 27.28 -8.67 -1.81
N SER A 302 27.77 -8.04 -0.74
CA SER A 302 29.03 -7.30 -0.77
C SER A 302 30.15 -8.17 -0.20
N ILE A 303 31.34 -8.09 -0.79
CA ILE A 303 32.54 -8.74 -0.26
C ILE A 303 33.12 -7.93 0.93
N VAL A 304 32.82 -6.64 0.97
CA VAL A 304 33.47 -5.66 1.88
C VAL A 304 32.59 -5.30 3.08
N TYR A 305 31.27 -5.35 2.89
CA TYR A 305 30.29 -4.89 3.85
C TYR A 305 29.39 -6.04 4.31
N THR A 306 29.02 -6.01 5.59
CA THR A 306 28.00 -6.92 6.13
C THR A 306 26.62 -6.60 5.58
N GLU A 307 25.69 -7.56 5.63
CA GLU A 307 24.31 -7.37 5.15
C GLU A 307 23.61 -6.20 5.84
N GLU A 308 23.87 -5.99 7.13
CA GLU A 308 23.28 -4.90 7.91
C GLU A 308 23.85 -3.53 7.53
N GLU A 309 25.17 -3.42 7.34
CA GLU A 309 25.80 -2.18 6.85
C GLU A 309 25.30 -1.80 5.45
N MET A 310 25.10 -2.80 4.57
CA MET A 310 24.53 -2.60 3.24
C MET A 310 23.08 -2.10 3.34
N ARG A 311 22.28 -2.68 4.24
CA ARG A 311 20.91 -2.26 4.48
C ARG A 311 20.84 -0.80 4.95
N GLN A 312 21.68 -0.42 5.91
CA GLN A 312 21.77 0.95 6.42
C GLN A 312 22.19 1.94 5.32
N ARG A 313 23.22 1.60 4.54
CA ARG A 313 23.65 2.43 3.40
C ARG A 313 22.50 2.70 2.43
N VAL A 314 21.83 1.63 2.00
CA VAL A 314 20.73 1.71 1.03
C VAL A 314 19.57 2.54 1.60
N GLN A 315 19.27 2.41 2.90
CA GLN A 315 18.28 3.24 3.57
C GLN A 315 18.67 4.73 3.54
N HIS A 316 19.91 5.07 3.89
CA HIS A 316 20.38 6.46 3.87
C HIS A 316 20.32 7.07 2.45
N MET A 317 20.66 6.27 1.44
CA MET A 317 20.52 6.69 0.04
C MET A 317 19.07 7.01 -0.31
N MET A 318 18.12 6.18 0.14
CA MET A 318 16.68 6.45 -0.07
C MET A 318 16.24 7.72 0.63
N ASP A 319 16.66 7.93 1.89
CA ASP A 319 16.26 9.10 2.67
C ASP A 319 16.76 10.39 2.02
N ILE A 320 18.00 10.41 1.52
CA ILE A 320 18.57 11.50 0.73
C ILE A 320 17.75 11.74 -0.55
N THR A 321 17.40 10.65 -1.25
CA THR A 321 16.63 10.72 -2.51
C THR A 321 15.22 11.27 -2.29
N MET A 322 14.51 10.76 -1.28
CA MET A 322 13.15 11.17 -0.91
C MET A 322 13.11 12.63 -0.44
N THR A 323 14.07 13.02 0.40
CA THR A 323 14.20 14.41 0.85
C THR A 323 14.44 15.36 -0.32
N SER A 324 15.28 14.97 -1.28
CA SER A 324 15.54 15.76 -2.49
C SER A 324 14.32 15.89 -3.41
N LEU A 325 13.48 14.85 -3.49
CA LEU A 325 12.26 14.84 -4.29
C LEU A 325 11.18 15.76 -3.70
N HIS A 326 10.93 15.68 -2.38
CA HIS A 326 9.91 16.48 -1.72
C HIS A 326 10.36 17.94 -1.48
N HIS A 327 11.65 18.17 -1.22
CA HIS A 327 12.21 19.47 -0.85
C HIS A 327 13.43 19.85 -1.72
N PRO A 328 13.25 20.06 -3.04
CA PRO A 328 14.38 20.27 -3.97
C PRO A 328 15.21 21.52 -3.64
N LYS A 329 14.59 22.59 -3.14
CA LYS A 329 15.30 23.84 -2.77
C LYS A 329 16.23 23.63 -1.57
N GLN A 330 15.71 23.01 -0.50
CA GLN A 330 16.49 22.71 0.71
C GLN A 330 17.63 21.74 0.40
N SER A 331 17.36 20.72 -0.40
CA SER A 331 18.38 19.75 -0.84
C SER A 331 19.54 20.41 -1.61
N LEU A 332 19.30 21.49 -2.36
CA LEU A 332 20.35 22.26 -3.03
C LEU A 332 21.20 23.08 -2.05
N GLU A 333 20.62 23.60 -0.98
CA GLU A 333 21.33 24.32 0.08
C GLU A 333 22.24 23.36 0.87
N ASP A 334 21.72 22.17 1.16
CA ASP A 334 22.42 21.11 1.90
C ASP A 334 23.35 20.27 1.00
N GLU A 335 23.51 20.61 -0.28
CA GLU A 335 24.32 19.85 -1.27
C GLU A 335 25.74 19.57 -0.77
N LYS A 336 26.35 20.49 -0.03
CA LYS A 336 27.71 20.31 0.51
C LYS A 336 27.81 19.19 1.56
N VAL A 337 26.71 18.88 2.25
CA VAL A 337 26.67 17.92 3.36
C VAL A 337 26.38 16.51 2.85
N TRP A 338 25.29 16.33 2.10
CA TRP A 338 24.86 15.00 1.67
C TRP A 338 25.63 14.46 0.46
N LYS A 339 26.12 15.33 -0.44
CA LYS A 339 26.72 14.90 -1.71
C LYS A 339 27.99 14.06 -1.56
N PRO A 340 28.96 14.39 -0.69
CA PRO A 340 30.12 13.53 -0.51
C PRO A 340 29.74 12.12 -0.08
N VAL A 341 28.79 12.00 0.86
CA VAL A 341 28.28 10.73 1.38
C VAL A 341 27.55 9.95 0.28
N TRP A 342 26.67 10.61 -0.47
CA TRP A 342 25.95 10.02 -1.60
C TRP A 342 26.89 9.44 -2.66
N ILE A 343 27.93 10.18 -3.03
CA ILE A 343 28.91 9.73 -4.04
C ILE A 343 29.76 8.56 -3.53
N GLU A 344 30.16 8.57 -2.26
CA GLU A 344 30.86 7.44 -1.65
C GLU A 344 30.00 6.16 -1.72
N TYR A 345 28.73 6.26 -1.31
CA TYR A 345 27.80 5.13 -1.31
C TYR A 345 27.50 4.61 -2.72
N ILE A 346 27.31 5.50 -3.71
CA ILE A 346 27.16 5.10 -5.12
C ILE A 346 28.42 4.37 -5.60
N ASN A 347 29.61 4.91 -5.38
CA ASN A 347 30.82 4.29 -5.90
C ASN A 347 31.06 2.90 -5.31
N ASP A 348 30.88 2.76 -4.00
CA ASP A 348 31.03 1.46 -3.33
C ASP A 348 30.00 0.43 -3.83
N THR A 349 28.74 0.85 -4.03
CA THR A 349 27.70 -0.05 -4.57
C THR A 349 27.96 -0.43 -6.02
N LEU A 350 28.39 0.52 -6.86
CA LEU A 350 28.73 0.25 -8.26
C LEU A 350 29.92 -0.69 -8.41
N GLU A 351 30.95 -0.58 -7.57
CA GLU A 351 32.10 -1.49 -7.58
C GLU A 351 31.67 -2.93 -7.30
N ASP A 352 30.87 -3.13 -6.26
CA ASP A 352 30.30 -4.44 -5.93
C ASP A 352 29.44 -4.98 -7.10
N TRP A 353 28.60 -4.15 -7.75
CA TRP A 353 27.83 -4.56 -8.93
C TRP A 353 28.70 -4.96 -10.12
N CYS A 354 29.80 -4.25 -10.38
CA CYS A 354 30.76 -4.64 -11.40
C CYS A 354 31.34 -6.05 -11.12
N THR A 355 31.69 -6.36 -9.87
CA THR A 355 32.21 -7.69 -9.51
C THR A 355 31.18 -8.81 -9.71
N ILE A 356 29.90 -8.54 -9.42
CA ILE A 356 28.81 -9.50 -9.61
C ILE A 356 28.65 -9.82 -11.10
N ILE A 357 28.57 -8.80 -11.95
CA ILE A 357 28.36 -8.98 -13.40
C ILE A 357 29.55 -9.67 -14.07
N GLU A 358 30.79 -9.33 -13.67
CA GLU A 358 31.99 -10.03 -14.15
C GLU A 358 31.91 -11.55 -13.90
N SER A 359 31.38 -11.95 -12.74
CA SER A 359 31.20 -13.37 -12.36
C SER A 359 30.06 -14.09 -13.10
N GLN A 360 29.06 -13.36 -13.61
CA GLN A 360 27.82 -13.91 -14.21
C GLN A 360 27.78 -13.84 -15.75
N SER A 361 28.87 -13.37 -16.39
CA SER A 361 29.00 -13.01 -17.82
C SER A 361 28.64 -14.08 -18.88
N HIS A 362 28.23 -15.29 -18.51
CA HIS A 362 27.84 -16.34 -19.46
C HIS A 362 26.35 -16.35 -19.87
N ASN A 363 25.45 -15.65 -19.16
CA ASN A 363 23.99 -15.80 -19.37
C ASN A 363 23.24 -14.60 -20.00
N GLU A 364 23.85 -13.41 -20.15
CA GLU A 364 23.10 -12.20 -20.54
C GLU A 364 23.17 -11.91 -22.05
N LYS A 365 22.59 -12.80 -22.88
CA LYS A 365 22.56 -12.62 -24.35
C LYS A 365 21.57 -11.57 -24.87
N ARG A 366 20.70 -11.00 -24.01
CA ARG A 366 19.61 -10.09 -24.44
C ARG A 366 19.95 -8.60 -24.34
N TRP A 367 20.86 -8.21 -23.44
CA TRP A 367 21.19 -6.80 -23.18
C TRP A 367 22.46 -6.41 -23.95
N LYS A 368 22.31 -6.02 -25.21
CA LYS A 368 23.44 -5.54 -26.02
C LYS A 368 23.66 -4.05 -25.80
N LEU A 369 24.38 -3.73 -24.75
CA LEU A 369 24.91 -2.40 -24.52
C LEU A 369 26.32 -2.38 -25.13
N ASP A 370 26.44 -2.11 -26.43
CA ASP A 370 27.75 -2.13 -27.10
C ASP A 370 28.61 -0.97 -26.57
N GLU A 371 29.79 -1.26 -26.04
CA GLU A 371 30.62 -0.32 -25.27
C GLU A 371 31.49 0.59 -26.16
N ASN A 372 31.21 0.66 -27.47
CA ASN A 372 32.05 1.37 -28.43
C ASN A 372 31.69 2.86 -28.56
N ALA A 373 31.90 3.62 -27.48
CA ALA A 373 31.67 5.06 -27.44
C ALA A 373 32.42 5.85 -28.54
N GLU A 374 33.55 5.34 -29.02
CA GLU A 374 34.30 5.93 -30.14
C GLU A 374 33.63 5.67 -31.50
N LEU A 375 33.02 4.49 -31.70
CA LEU A 375 32.25 4.20 -32.91
C LEU A 375 31.00 5.09 -33.00
N ALA A 376 30.34 5.31 -31.87
CA ALA A 376 29.22 6.25 -31.77
C ALA A 376 29.62 7.67 -32.19
N LYS A 377 30.77 8.16 -31.70
CA LYS A 377 31.31 9.47 -32.08
C LYS A 377 31.56 9.57 -33.59
N VAL A 378 32.26 8.58 -34.16
CA VAL A 378 32.56 8.57 -35.59
C VAL A 378 31.28 8.54 -36.43
N THR A 379 30.30 7.71 -36.04
CA THR A 379 29.04 7.57 -36.77
C THR A 379 28.22 8.86 -36.77
N VAL A 380 28.12 9.52 -35.62
CA VAL A 380 27.31 10.73 -35.45
C VAL A 380 27.94 11.94 -36.14
N LEU A 381 29.25 12.09 -36.03
CA LEU A 381 29.97 13.22 -36.63
C LEU A 381 30.03 13.12 -38.16
N ASN A 382 29.98 11.90 -38.71
CA ASN A 382 29.93 11.65 -40.15
C ASN A 382 28.50 11.67 -40.73
N ASP A 383 27.48 11.97 -39.93
CA ASP A 383 26.11 12.08 -40.43
C ASP A 383 25.98 13.30 -41.37
N ALA A 384 25.32 13.11 -42.51
CA ALA A 384 25.20 14.13 -43.54
C ALA A 384 24.63 15.46 -43.03
N LYS A 385 23.67 15.41 -42.08
CA LYS A 385 23.06 16.62 -41.51
C LYS A 385 24.01 17.38 -40.59
N VAL A 386 24.90 16.66 -39.91
CA VAL A 386 25.92 17.27 -39.05
C VAL A 386 26.97 17.95 -39.92
N ILE A 387 27.44 17.28 -40.98
CA ILE A 387 28.37 17.86 -41.95
C ILE A 387 27.79 19.12 -42.60
N GLU A 388 26.53 19.06 -43.05
CA GLU A 388 25.84 20.22 -43.62
C GLU A 388 25.73 21.38 -42.59
N ALA A 389 25.35 21.09 -41.35
CA ALA A 389 25.29 22.10 -40.29
C ALA A 389 26.66 22.72 -39.96
N ILE A 390 27.75 21.93 -40.04
CA ILE A 390 29.12 22.42 -39.86
C ILE A 390 29.46 23.43 -40.97
N HIS A 391 29.18 23.10 -42.23
CA HIS A 391 29.41 24.02 -43.36
C HIS A 391 28.59 25.31 -43.22
N GLN A 392 27.29 25.20 -42.93
CA GLN A 392 26.42 26.36 -42.75
C GLN A 392 26.89 27.28 -41.61
N VAL A 393 27.35 26.71 -40.49
CA VAL A 393 27.86 27.50 -39.36
C VAL A 393 29.24 28.08 -39.65
N SER A 394 30.12 27.35 -40.35
CA SER A 394 31.43 27.83 -40.78
C SER A 394 31.31 29.05 -41.71
N GLU A 395 30.42 28.98 -42.72
CA GLU A 395 30.16 30.09 -43.63
C GLU A 395 29.58 31.32 -42.93
N ARG A 396 28.60 31.13 -42.03
CA ARG A 396 27.96 32.24 -41.31
C ARG A 396 28.87 32.91 -40.28
N SER A 397 29.77 32.15 -39.65
CA SER A 397 30.64 32.65 -38.58
C SER A 397 32.03 33.06 -39.05
N GLY A 398 32.41 32.71 -40.29
CA GLY A 398 33.76 32.93 -40.82
C GLY A 398 34.86 32.09 -40.15
N MET A 399 34.48 31.11 -39.30
CA MET A 399 35.43 30.23 -38.62
C MET A 399 35.83 29.05 -39.52
N PRO A 400 37.09 28.58 -39.46
CA PRO A 400 37.51 27.35 -40.13
C PRO A 400 36.66 26.16 -39.70
N ALA A 401 36.32 25.28 -40.66
CA ALA A 401 35.48 24.10 -40.42
C ALA A 401 36.01 23.21 -39.28
N GLU A 402 37.34 23.10 -39.10
CA GLU A 402 37.98 22.36 -38.02
C GLU A 402 37.57 22.85 -36.63
N LYS A 403 37.48 24.17 -36.42
CA LYS A 403 37.04 24.73 -35.12
C LYS A 403 35.56 24.48 -34.86
N VAL A 404 34.74 24.50 -35.92
CA VAL A 404 33.31 24.20 -35.82
C VAL A 404 33.09 22.71 -35.54
N MET A 405 33.94 21.85 -36.09
CA MET A 405 33.98 20.43 -35.78
C MET A 405 34.32 20.18 -34.30
N ASP A 406 35.31 20.88 -33.74
CA ASP A 406 35.63 20.79 -32.30
C ASP A 406 34.42 21.18 -31.41
N GLU A 407 33.64 22.18 -31.82
CA GLU A 407 32.40 22.54 -31.13
C GLU A 407 31.31 21.45 -31.28
N ALA A 408 31.23 20.79 -32.43
CA ALA A 408 30.35 19.64 -32.63
C ALA A 408 30.73 18.47 -31.70
N VAL A 409 32.04 18.18 -31.58
CA VAL A 409 32.57 17.16 -30.66
C VAL A 409 32.27 17.51 -29.21
N LYS A 410 32.44 18.77 -28.80
CA LYS A 410 32.08 19.23 -27.45
C LYS A 410 30.57 19.09 -27.19
N SER A 411 29.75 19.41 -28.19
CA SER A 411 28.29 19.27 -28.12
C SER A 411 27.88 17.81 -27.94
N LEU A 412 28.46 16.90 -28.74
CA LEU A 412 28.24 15.47 -28.62
C LEU A 412 28.67 14.93 -27.25
N ASN A 413 29.88 15.28 -26.80
CA ASN A 413 30.39 14.87 -25.48
C ASN A 413 29.54 15.39 -24.31
N ARG A 414 28.73 16.44 -24.49
CA ARG A 414 27.80 16.97 -23.48
C ARG A 414 26.56 16.10 -23.35
N ILE A 415 26.05 15.56 -24.45
CA ILE A 415 24.81 14.78 -24.50
C ILE A 415 25.05 13.27 -24.46
N GLN A 416 26.27 12.82 -24.75
CA GLN A 416 26.61 11.40 -24.80
C GLN A 416 26.35 10.70 -23.46
N GLU A 417 25.51 9.66 -23.50
CA GLU A 417 25.30 8.77 -22.36
C GLU A 417 26.52 7.86 -22.16
N ARG A 418 26.79 7.48 -20.91
CA ARG A 418 27.94 6.63 -20.53
C ARG A 418 27.49 5.43 -19.71
N THR A 419 26.31 4.94 -20.03
CA THR A 419 25.62 3.87 -19.32
C THR A 419 26.42 2.59 -19.48
N GLN A 420 26.58 1.84 -18.39
CA GLN A 420 27.16 0.49 -18.41
C GLN A 420 26.11 -0.49 -17.91
N LEU A 421 26.28 -1.77 -18.25
CA LEU A 421 25.33 -2.81 -17.84
C LEU A 421 25.23 -2.92 -16.32
N SER A 422 26.35 -2.88 -15.61
CA SER A 422 26.42 -2.85 -14.14
C SER A 422 25.65 -1.66 -13.55
N TYR A 423 25.73 -0.49 -14.20
CA TYR A 423 25.06 0.72 -13.74
C TYR A 423 23.54 0.63 -13.90
N ALA A 424 23.09 0.06 -15.02
CA ALA A 424 21.67 -0.18 -15.26
C ALA A 424 21.11 -1.20 -14.25
N TRP A 425 21.83 -2.29 -13.97
CA TRP A 425 21.40 -3.27 -12.97
C TRP A 425 21.34 -2.69 -11.55
N PHE A 426 22.35 -1.91 -11.17
CA PHE A 426 22.33 -1.16 -9.91
C PHE A 426 21.12 -0.24 -9.84
N ALA A 427 20.91 0.61 -10.85
CA ALA A 427 19.80 1.55 -10.89
C ALA A 427 18.45 0.82 -10.81
N ALA A 428 18.27 -0.28 -11.52
CA ALA A 428 17.06 -1.09 -11.45
C ALA A 428 16.82 -1.69 -10.05
N SER A 429 17.85 -2.25 -9.42
CA SER A 429 17.75 -2.80 -8.04
C SER A 429 17.52 -1.72 -6.99
N TYR A 430 18.13 -0.55 -7.16
CA TYR A 430 17.91 0.60 -6.27
C TYR A 430 16.48 1.15 -6.42
N LEU A 431 16.01 1.34 -7.65
CA LEU A 431 14.66 1.82 -7.96
C LEU A 431 13.59 0.85 -7.47
N GLU A 432 13.82 -0.45 -7.53
CA GLU A 432 12.90 -1.46 -6.98
C GLU A 432 12.63 -1.20 -5.49
N LYS A 433 13.69 -0.98 -4.72
CA LYS A 433 13.57 -0.74 -3.28
C LYS A 433 13.00 0.65 -2.99
N LEU A 434 13.44 1.67 -3.73
CA LEU A 434 12.90 3.03 -3.63
C LEU A 434 11.40 3.06 -3.90
N PHE A 435 10.95 2.43 -5.00
CA PHE A 435 9.54 2.38 -5.38
C PHE A 435 8.72 1.51 -4.44
N LYS A 436 9.28 0.48 -3.79
CA LYS A 436 8.59 -0.23 -2.71
C LYS A 436 8.38 0.64 -1.47
N THR A 437 9.29 1.56 -1.19
CA THR A 437 9.10 2.56 -0.11
C THR A 437 8.03 3.58 -0.48
N MET A 438 8.08 4.07 -1.73
CA MET A 438 7.18 5.12 -2.23
C MET A 438 5.77 4.63 -2.53
N PHE A 439 5.62 3.47 -3.17
CA PHE A 439 4.36 3.03 -3.76
C PHE A 439 3.90 1.69 -3.20
N SER A 440 2.59 1.59 -2.96
CA SER A 440 1.95 0.35 -2.53
C SER A 440 1.90 -0.69 -3.64
N CYS A 441 1.78 -0.22 -4.89
CA CYS A 441 1.69 -1.05 -6.09
C CYS A 441 1.96 -0.20 -7.34
N ILE A 442 2.65 -0.78 -8.33
CA ILE A 442 2.71 -0.27 -9.70
C ILE A 442 1.93 -1.25 -10.58
N ARG A 443 0.66 -0.94 -10.86
CA ARG A 443 -0.29 -1.82 -11.55
C ARG A 443 -0.27 -1.57 -13.05
N ILE A 444 -0.22 -2.65 -13.82
CA ILE A 444 -0.19 -2.63 -15.29
C ILE A 444 -1.21 -3.63 -15.83
N ASN A 445 -1.87 -3.28 -16.94
CA ASN A 445 -2.71 -4.23 -17.65
C ASN A 445 -1.87 -5.20 -18.49
N LYS A 446 -2.11 -6.51 -18.35
CA LYS A 446 -1.40 -7.54 -19.13
C LYS A 446 -1.69 -7.42 -20.62
N VAL A 447 -2.90 -7.01 -20.99
CA VAL A 447 -3.29 -6.82 -22.40
C VAL A 447 -2.41 -5.78 -23.06
N ASP A 448 -2.10 -4.70 -22.34
CA ASP A 448 -1.26 -3.61 -22.84
C ASP A 448 0.21 -4.04 -23.02
N LEU A 449 0.73 -4.88 -22.11
CA LEU A 449 2.08 -5.44 -22.24
C LEU A 449 2.22 -6.31 -23.50
N VAL A 450 1.22 -7.14 -23.79
CA VAL A 450 1.22 -8.01 -24.98
C VAL A 450 1.28 -7.19 -26.27
N LYS A 451 0.61 -6.04 -26.33
CA LYS A 451 0.66 -5.13 -27.50
C LYS A 451 2.09 -4.66 -27.78
N ILE A 452 2.80 -4.22 -26.74
CA ILE A 452 4.19 -3.73 -26.88
C ILE A 452 5.11 -4.89 -27.27
N GLN A 453 4.95 -6.05 -26.63
CA GLN A 453 5.73 -7.24 -26.98
C GLN A 453 5.56 -7.64 -28.44
N HIS A 454 4.36 -7.50 -29.01
CA HIS A 454 4.10 -7.74 -30.43
C HIS A 454 4.91 -6.77 -31.34
N CYS A 455 4.96 -5.48 -31.00
CA CYS A 455 5.79 -4.50 -31.73
C CYS A 455 7.27 -4.89 -31.72
N VAL A 456 7.76 -5.35 -30.56
CA VAL A 456 9.15 -5.79 -30.38
C VAL A 456 9.46 -7.04 -31.20
N GLN A 457 8.54 -8.02 -31.24
CA GLN A 457 8.66 -9.22 -32.07
C GLN A 457 8.77 -8.88 -33.57
N ASN A 458 8.08 -7.82 -34.00
CA ASN A 458 8.14 -7.29 -35.36
C ASN A 458 9.41 -6.46 -35.64
N LYS A 459 10.40 -6.46 -34.72
CA LYS A 459 11.67 -5.73 -34.83
C LYS A 459 11.50 -4.21 -35.00
N GLN A 460 10.41 -3.65 -34.50
CA GLN A 460 10.17 -2.20 -34.52
C GLN A 460 10.95 -1.52 -33.40
N LYS A 461 11.42 -0.30 -33.67
CA LYS A 461 12.10 0.56 -32.69
C LYS A 461 11.04 1.32 -31.90
N VAL A 462 11.08 1.21 -30.57
CA VAL A 462 10.00 1.69 -29.69
C VAL A 462 10.34 3.05 -29.09
N VAL A 463 9.49 4.04 -29.31
CA VAL A 463 9.59 5.34 -28.63
C VAL A 463 8.48 5.46 -27.61
N TYR A 464 8.80 5.33 -26.32
CA TYR A 464 7.83 5.52 -25.26
C TYR A 464 7.57 7.01 -25.05
N VAL A 465 6.29 7.38 -25.00
CA VAL A 465 5.86 8.77 -24.85
C VAL A 465 4.98 8.92 -23.61
N PRO A 466 5.58 9.06 -22.41
CA PRO A 466 4.83 9.33 -21.19
C PRO A 466 4.28 10.76 -21.13
N VAL A 467 3.16 10.92 -20.43
CA VAL A 467 2.65 12.21 -19.95
C VAL A 467 3.57 12.75 -18.86
N ASN A 468 3.78 14.07 -18.79
CA ASN A 468 4.69 14.70 -17.84
C ASN A 468 3.94 15.17 -16.58
N ARG A 469 3.71 14.28 -15.62
CA ARG A 469 3.08 14.61 -14.32
C ARG A 469 4.13 14.80 -13.23
N THR A 470 5.15 13.96 -13.19
CA THR A 470 6.21 13.99 -12.18
C THR A 470 7.58 13.73 -12.81
N VAL A 471 8.65 14.12 -12.11
CA VAL A 471 10.04 13.84 -12.53
C VAL A 471 10.33 12.34 -12.63
N LEU A 472 9.50 11.50 -12.00
CA LEU A 472 9.65 10.05 -12.00
C LEU A 472 9.09 9.37 -13.26
N ASP A 473 8.26 10.03 -14.07
CA ASP A 473 7.57 9.38 -15.19
C ASP A 473 8.54 8.69 -16.17
N PRO A 474 9.64 9.33 -16.62
CA PRO A 474 10.56 8.69 -17.57
C PRO A 474 11.31 7.50 -16.96
N ILE A 475 11.73 7.60 -15.70
CA ILE A 475 12.48 6.54 -15.01
C ILE A 475 11.57 5.38 -14.57
N LEU A 476 10.29 5.64 -14.33
CA LEU A 476 9.28 4.59 -14.13
C LEU A 476 9.10 3.79 -15.42
N VAL A 477 8.90 4.44 -16.57
CA VAL A 477 8.82 3.73 -17.86
C VAL A 477 10.07 2.90 -18.14
N TRP A 478 11.25 3.44 -17.84
CA TRP A 478 12.51 2.71 -17.93
C TRP A 478 12.56 1.47 -17.04
N PHE A 479 12.16 1.61 -15.77
CA PHE A 479 12.09 0.51 -14.82
C PHE A 479 11.11 -0.56 -15.29
N LEU A 480 9.95 -0.16 -15.83
CA LEU A 480 8.97 -1.08 -16.39
C LEU A 480 9.53 -1.84 -17.59
N ALA A 481 10.23 -1.16 -18.49
CA ALA A 481 10.84 -1.82 -19.64
C ALA A 481 11.81 -2.93 -19.20
N ILE A 482 12.64 -2.66 -18.19
CA ILE A 482 13.54 -3.65 -17.61
C ILE A 482 12.77 -4.79 -16.94
N ARG A 483 11.72 -4.49 -16.16
CA ARG A 483 10.96 -5.50 -15.43
C ARG A 483 10.29 -6.50 -16.38
N TYR A 484 9.70 -6.03 -17.46
CA TYR A 484 8.90 -6.85 -18.38
C TYR A 484 9.65 -7.29 -19.64
N ASP A 485 10.99 -7.22 -19.62
CA ASP A 485 11.86 -7.61 -20.73
C ASP A 485 11.50 -6.92 -22.05
N LEU A 486 11.10 -5.64 -21.96
CA LEU A 486 10.87 -4.77 -23.10
C LEU A 486 12.19 -4.04 -23.47
N PRO A 487 12.31 -3.49 -24.70
CA PRO A 487 13.46 -2.68 -25.07
C PRO A 487 13.67 -1.51 -24.11
N ILE A 488 14.87 -1.45 -23.53
CA ILE A 488 15.24 -0.45 -22.52
C ILE A 488 15.51 0.87 -23.23
N PRO A 489 14.74 1.94 -22.93
CA PRO A 489 14.89 3.20 -23.62
C PRO A 489 16.07 4.02 -23.08
N ALA A 490 16.80 4.72 -23.97
CA ALA A 490 17.58 5.87 -23.51
C ALA A 490 16.63 7.05 -23.19
N LEU A 491 16.90 7.77 -22.10
CA LEU A 491 15.96 8.76 -21.56
C LEU A 491 16.26 10.15 -22.11
N VAL A 492 15.45 10.65 -23.04
CA VAL A 492 15.62 12.00 -23.60
C VAL A 492 14.93 13.01 -22.68
N LEU A 493 15.72 13.78 -21.94
CA LEU A 493 15.25 14.63 -20.84
C LEU A 493 15.66 16.09 -21.03
N ASP A 494 14.91 17.01 -20.43
CA ASP A 494 15.31 18.42 -20.39
C ASP A 494 16.57 18.60 -19.52
N GLU A 495 17.49 19.45 -19.96
CA GLU A 495 18.67 19.87 -19.19
C GLU A 495 18.32 20.40 -17.79
N ALA A 496 17.11 20.95 -17.59
CA ALA A 496 16.62 21.35 -16.28
C ALA A 496 16.52 20.19 -15.26
N LEU A 497 16.40 18.93 -15.70
CA LEU A 497 16.40 17.77 -14.80
C LEU A 497 17.81 17.38 -14.35
N ALA A 498 18.85 17.87 -15.04
CA ALA A 498 20.25 17.52 -14.75
C ALA A 498 20.75 18.07 -13.40
N ILE A 499 20.01 18.99 -12.77
CA ILE A 499 20.37 19.67 -11.51
C ILE A 499 19.59 19.15 -10.30
N LEU A 500 18.71 18.15 -10.46
CA LEU A 500 17.89 17.57 -9.39
C LEU A 500 18.65 16.58 -8.49
N GLY A 501 19.89 16.93 -8.11
CA GLY A 501 20.68 16.19 -7.11
C GLY A 501 20.72 14.67 -7.33
N PRO A 502 20.37 13.84 -6.31
CA PRO A 502 20.38 12.38 -6.38
C PRO A 502 19.57 11.78 -7.54
N ILE A 503 18.41 12.35 -7.85
CA ILE A 503 17.53 11.88 -8.95
C ILE A 503 18.25 12.03 -10.29
N SER A 504 18.98 13.12 -10.50
CA SER A 504 19.79 13.34 -11.71
C SER A 504 20.90 12.29 -11.85
N ASP A 505 21.54 11.90 -10.75
CA ASP A 505 22.58 10.87 -10.78
C ASP A 505 21.99 9.50 -11.15
N ILE A 506 20.83 9.13 -10.60
CA ILE A 506 20.12 7.89 -10.96
C ILE A 506 19.68 7.91 -12.44
N LEU A 507 19.15 9.04 -12.93
CA LEU A 507 18.78 9.21 -14.33
C LEU A 507 19.99 9.01 -15.27
N ARG A 508 21.18 9.50 -14.88
CA ARG A 508 22.42 9.27 -15.63
C ARG A 508 22.82 7.80 -15.67
N LEU A 509 22.70 7.10 -14.53
CA LEU A 509 22.97 5.66 -14.44
C LEU A 509 21.98 4.83 -15.26
N ALA A 510 20.78 5.36 -15.49
CA ALA A 510 19.76 4.77 -16.36
C ALA A 510 19.90 5.15 -17.86
N GLY A 511 20.88 5.97 -18.24
CA GLY A 511 21.10 6.37 -19.62
C GLY A 511 20.32 7.61 -20.07
N ALA A 512 20.22 8.60 -19.19
CA ALA A 512 19.66 9.89 -19.55
C ALA A 512 20.57 10.73 -20.45
N VAL A 513 19.95 11.25 -21.51
CA VAL A 513 20.48 12.22 -22.47
C VAL A 513 19.80 13.56 -22.19
N PHE A 514 20.56 14.49 -21.58
CA PHE A 514 20.05 15.82 -21.23
C PHE A 514 20.18 16.79 -22.40
N ILE A 515 19.03 17.25 -22.90
CA ILE A 515 18.93 18.14 -24.06
C ILE A 515 18.33 19.49 -23.69
N LYS A 516 18.73 20.53 -24.42
CA LYS A 516 18.05 21.82 -24.36
C LYS A 516 16.79 21.75 -25.21
N ARG A 517 15.61 21.75 -24.59
CA ARG A 517 14.35 21.66 -25.34
C ARG A 517 13.97 22.96 -26.03
N ASP A 518 14.37 24.11 -25.50
CA ASP A 518 14.06 25.39 -26.12
C ASP A 518 14.79 25.55 -27.48
N PRO A 519 14.07 25.70 -28.62
CA PRO A 519 14.69 25.92 -29.92
C PRO A 519 15.55 27.19 -29.97
N SER A 520 15.14 28.25 -29.26
CA SER A 520 15.87 29.53 -29.26
C SER A 520 17.24 29.43 -28.58
N ALA A 521 17.39 28.49 -27.65
CA ALA A 521 18.63 28.25 -26.92
C ALA A 521 19.56 27.23 -27.60
N ARG A 522 19.16 26.66 -28.75
CA ARG A 522 19.94 25.69 -29.53
C ARG A 522 20.48 26.31 -30.82
N SER A 523 21.74 26.03 -31.12
CA SER A 523 22.31 26.33 -32.45
C SER A 523 21.87 25.27 -33.47
N VAL A 524 21.92 25.62 -34.76
CA VAL A 524 21.69 24.69 -35.87
C VAL A 524 22.62 23.47 -35.75
N LEU A 525 23.89 23.70 -35.42
CA LEU A 525 24.87 22.64 -35.17
C LEU A 525 24.45 21.71 -34.03
N THR A 526 24.05 22.26 -32.87
CA THR A 526 23.62 21.46 -31.71
C THR A 526 22.38 20.63 -32.05
N THR A 527 21.46 21.20 -32.83
CA THR A 527 20.24 20.53 -33.30
C THR A 527 20.57 19.36 -34.23
N GLY A 528 21.49 19.56 -35.19
CA GLY A 528 21.98 18.51 -36.09
C GLY A 528 22.67 17.37 -35.33
N VAL A 529 23.59 17.70 -34.41
CA VAL A 529 24.29 16.70 -33.57
C VAL A 529 23.31 15.94 -32.69
N THR A 530 22.35 16.62 -32.06
CA THR A 530 21.32 15.97 -31.23
C THR A 530 20.47 15.03 -32.06
N SER A 531 20.00 15.46 -33.24
CA SER A 531 19.22 14.62 -34.14
C SER A 531 19.99 13.36 -34.55
N ALA A 532 21.24 13.50 -35.01
CA ALA A 532 22.06 12.37 -35.42
C ALA A 532 22.35 11.42 -34.25
N TYR A 533 22.60 11.96 -33.05
CA TYR A 533 22.84 11.15 -31.85
C TYR A 533 21.59 10.37 -31.39
N LEU A 534 20.41 11.01 -31.36
CA LEU A 534 19.17 10.32 -31.00
C LEU A 534 18.82 9.21 -32.00
N ARG A 535 18.99 9.46 -33.30
CA ARG A 535 18.79 8.44 -34.34
C ARG A 535 19.76 7.27 -34.20
N HIS A 536 21.02 7.56 -33.88
CA HIS A 536 22.03 6.54 -33.59
C HIS A 536 21.64 5.71 -32.35
N LEU A 537 21.28 6.35 -31.24
CA LEU A 537 20.81 5.66 -30.03
C LEU A 537 19.58 4.79 -30.30
N LEU A 538 18.61 5.28 -31.06
CA LEU A 538 17.40 4.50 -31.39
C LEU A 538 17.74 3.25 -32.22
N ARG A 539 18.77 3.32 -33.07
CA ARG A 539 19.26 2.17 -33.86
C ARG A 539 20.01 1.16 -33.01
N GLU A 540 20.83 1.61 -32.07
CA GLU A 540 21.62 0.72 -31.21
C GLU A 540 20.79 0.10 -30.08
N ARG A 541 20.00 0.92 -29.38
CA ARG A 541 19.18 0.53 -28.22
C ARG A 541 17.87 -0.14 -28.61
N GLY A 542 17.35 0.18 -29.79
CA GLY A 542 16.01 -0.21 -30.21
C GLY A 542 14.89 0.54 -29.49
N ALA A 543 15.18 1.39 -28.50
CA ALA A 543 14.17 2.21 -27.83
C ALA A 543 14.67 3.55 -27.27
N LEU A 544 13.75 4.49 -27.15
CA LEU A 544 13.93 5.82 -26.54
C LEU A 544 12.69 6.21 -25.73
N THR A 545 12.87 7.09 -24.74
CA THR A 545 11.76 7.78 -24.06
C THR A 545 11.82 9.25 -24.38
N MET A 546 10.69 9.86 -24.74
CA MET A 546 10.57 11.31 -24.93
C MET A 546 9.24 11.83 -24.40
N VAL A 547 9.20 13.10 -24.01
CA VAL A 547 8.01 13.76 -23.47
C VAL A 547 7.56 14.85 -24.42
N LEU A 548 6.27 14.91 -24.76
CA LEU A 548 5.74 15.96 -25.66
C LEU A 548 5.60 17.32 -24.97
N GLU A 549 5.30 17.34 -23.68
CA GLU A 549 5.01 18.55 -22.91
C GLU A 549 6.30 19.24 -22.43
N LYS A 550 6.37 20.58 -22.45
CA LYS A 550 7.57 21.31 -21.96
C LYS A 550 7.69 21.25 -20.44
N VAL A 551 6.58 21.39 -19.72
CA VAL A 551 6.53 21.51 -18.27
C VAL A 551 5.61 20.46 -17.70
N ARG A 552 5.86 20.02 -16.47
CA ARG A 552 4.98 19.09 -15.76
C ARG A 552 3.59 19.70 -15.56
N SER A 553 2.55 18.88 -15.68
CA SER A 553 1.18 19.32 -15.44
C SER A 553 0.91 19.52 -13.95
N ARG A 554 0.37 20.70 -13.60
CA ARG A 554 0.00 21.05 -12.21
C ARG A 554 -1.47 20.79 -11.90
N SER A 555 -2.32 20.80 -12.93
CA SER A 555 -3.75 20.53 -12.83
C SER A 555 -4.11 19.08 -13.15
N GLY A 556 -3.12 18.25 -13.53
CA GLY A 556 -3.33 16.88 -14.00
C GLY A 556 -3.84 16.77 -15.45
N LEU A 557 -4.15 17.91 -16.09
CA LEU A 557 -4.57 17.99 -17.50
C LEU A 557 -3.37 17.91 -18.45
N LEU A 558 -3.58 17.30 -19.61
CA LEU A 558 -2.57 17.26 -20.68
C LEU A 558 -2.32 18.66 -21.23
N GLN A 559 -1.05 19.06 -21.30
CA GLN A 559 -0.60 20.28 -21.95
C GLN A 559 -0.52 20.08 -23.46
N ARG A 560 -0.48 21.18 -24.22
CA ARG A 560 -0.25 21.11 -25.67
C ARG A 560 1.17 20.60 -25.95
N PRO A 561 1.39 19.82 -27.03
CA PRO A 561 2.72 19.42 -27.45
C PRO A 561 3.61 20.65 -27.62
N TYR A 562 4.84 20.56 -27.14
CA TYR A 562 5.81 21.63 -27.29
C TYR A 562 6.58 21.47 -28.60
N ASN A 563 6.61 22.53 -29.40
CA ASN A 563 7.31 22.54 -30.69
C ASN A 563 8.82 22.70 -30.49
N ASP A 564 9.47 21.62 -30.03
CA ASP A 564 10.93 21.52 -29.87
C ASP A 564 11.61 20.71 -30.97
N GLY A 565 10.88 20.26 -31.99
CA GLY A 565 11.42 19.49 -33.11
C GLY A 565 11.93 18.10 -32.74
N LEU A 566 11.77 17.60 -31.51
CA LEU A 566 12.24 16.25 -31.15
C LEU A 566 11.52 15.17 -31.95
N LEU A 567 10.22 15.36 -32.19
CA LEU A 567 9.44 14.45 -33.03
C LEU A 567 9.99 14.43 -34.47
N GLU A 568 10.28 15.61 -35.03
CA GLU A 568 10.85 15.77 -36.38
C GLU A 568 12.25 15.13 -36.51
N MET A 569 13.04 15.14 -35.42
CA MET A 569 14.37 14.50 -35.38
C MET A 569 14.29 12.98 -35.51
N ILE A 570 13.20 12.36 -35.03
CA ILE A 570 13.02 10.91 -34.98
C ILE A 570 12.17 10.41 -36.15
N GLN A 571 11.24 11.22 -36.66
CA GLN A 571 10.33 10.89 -37.78
C GLN A 571 11.03 10.38 -39.04
N GLN A 572 12.30 10.70 -39.23
CA GLN A 572 13.08 10.30 -40.40
C GLN A 572 13.65 8.88 -40.29
N GLU A 573 13.56 8.25 -39.11
CA GLU A 573 13.98 6.88 -38.92
C GLU A 573 12.89 5.90 -39.33
N LYS A 574 13.31 4.85 -40.05
CA LYS A 574 12.41 3.75 -40.45
C LYS A 574 12.11 2.83 -39.26
N ASP A 575 10.96 2.18 -39.34
CA ASP A 575 10.49 1.16 -38.39
C ASP A 575 10.33 1.67 -36.96
N VAL A 576 9.96 2.95 -36.80
CA VAL A 576 9.69 3.56 -35.49
C VAL A 576 8.21 3.48 -35.16
N VAL A 577 7.91 3.05 -33.94
CA VAL A 577 6.57 3.05 -33.36
C VAL A 577 6.57 3.86 -32.08
N PHE A 578 5.59 4.76 -31.93
CA PHE A 578 5.40 5.52 -30.70
C PHE A 578 4.42 4.77 -29.81
N VAL A 579 4.79 4.56 -28.55
CA VAL A 579 3.96 3.92 -27.53
C VAL A 579 3.53 5.00 -26.53
N PRO A 580 2.28 5.49 -26.62
CA PRO A 580 1.72 6.44 -25.68
C PRO A 580 1.62 5.82 -24.28
N VAL A 581 2.10 6.52 -23.23
CA VAL A 581 2.05 6.02 -21.86
C VAL A 581 1.33 7.01 -20.95
N ASN A 582 0.43 6.53 -20.11
CA ASN A 582 -0.22 7.33 -19.07
C ASN A 582 0.01 6.71 -17.70
N LEU A 583 0.55 7.50 -16.77
CA LEU A 583 0.80 7.12 -15.39
C LEU A 583 -0.17 7.90 -14.50
N THR A 584 -1.09 7.19 -13.84
CA THR A 584 -2.04 7.77 -12.89
C THR A 584 -1.61 7.45 -11.49
N TYR A 585 -1.40 8.49 -10.69
CA TYR A 585 -0.96 8.40 -9.31
C TYR A 585 -2.12 8.69 -8.38
N GLU A 586 -2.20 7.98 -7.25
CA GLU A 586 -3.11 8.38 -6.16
C GLU A 586 -2.66 9.70 -5.53
N GLU A 587 -1.35 9.85 -5.31
CA GLU A 587 -0.72 11.10 -4.88
C GLU A 587 0.51 11.41 -5.76
N ILE A 588 0.75 12.67 -6.09
CA ILE A 588 1.89 13.06 -6.93
C ILE A 588 3.01 13.59 -6.02
N PRO A 589 4.21 12.95 -5.99
CA PRO A 589 5.24 13.23 -4.98
C PRO A 589 5.73 14.68 -4.93
N ASP A 590 5.80 15.36 -6.08
CA ASP A 590 6.35 16.71 -6.26
C ASP A 590 5.28 17.80 -6.46
N LEU A 591 3.99 17.46 -6.31
CA LEU A 591 2.88 18.37 -6.60
C LEU A 591 2.84 19.59 -5.68
N ASP A 592 3.03 19.40 -4.37
CA ASP A 592 3.03 20.49 -3.39
C ASP A 592 4.02 21.61 -3.75
N HIS A 593 5.20 21.21 -4.21
CA HIS A 593 6.21 22.16 -4.65
C HIS A 593 5.82 22.84 -5.97
N LEU A 594 5.27 22.07 -6.93
CA LEU A 594 4.80 22.62 -8.21
C LEU A 594 3.70 23.66 -8.02
N VAL A 595 2.77 23.44 -7.08
CA VAL A 595 1.68 24.38 -6.74
C VAL A 595 2.22 25.63 -6.03
N LYS A 596 3.12 25.47 -5.04
CA LYS A 596 3.74 26.60 -4.31
C LYS A 596 4.55 27.53 -5.23
N GLN A 597 5.22 27.00 -6.25
CA GLN A 597 5.94 27.82 -7.23
C GLN A 597 5.02 28.81 -7.96
N ASP A 598 3.82 28.39 -8.36
CA ASP A 598 2.87 29.24 -9.09
C ASP A 598 2.22 30.31 -8.20
N LEU A 599 1.89 29.98 -6.95
CA LEU A 599 1.39 30.96 -5.98
C LEU A 599 2.41 32.09 -5.70
N GLN A 600 3.71 31.79 -5.77
CA GLN A 600 4.77 32.79 -5.65
C GLN A 600 4.94 33.62 -6.93
N HIS A 601 4.69 33.05 -8.11
CA HIS A 601 4.72 33.78 -9.37
C HIS A 601 3.61 34.84 -9.50
N LEU A 602 2.44 34.64 -8.89
CA LEU A 602 1.37 35.66 -8.83
C LEU A 602 1.77 36.92 -8.04
N LYS A 603 2.76 36.85 -7.15
CA LYS A 603 3.25 37.99 -6.36
C LYS A 603 4.47 38.70 -6.96
N SER A 604 5.06 38.17 -8.04
CA SER A 604 6.24 38.75 -8.69
C SER A 604 6.01 38.91 -10.20
N THR A 605 5.51 40.06 -10.61
CA THR A 605 5.45 40.55 -11.99
C THR A 605 6.85 40.91 -12.54
N LYS A 606 7.82 40.02 -12.35
CA LYS A 606 9.09 40.00 -13.06
C LYS A 606 9.36 38.55 -13.47
N SER A 607 9.59 38.35 -14.75
CA SER A 607 9.89 37.07 -15.38
C SER A 607 11.10 36.40 -14.72
N THR A 608 10.85 35.48 -13.81
CA THR A 608 11.87 34.55 -13.33
C THR A 608 11.52 33.17 -13.83
N THR A 609 11.81 32.92 -15.10
CA THR A 609 12.09 31.56 -15.59
C THR A 609 13.05 30.89 -14.61
N ILE A 610 13.10 29.56 -14.58
CA ILE A 610 13.99 28.71 -13.74
C ILE A 610 15.50 29.05 -13.87
N SER A 611 15.88 30.09 -14.64
CA SER A 611 17.20 30.72 -14.73
C SER A 611 17.77 31.31 -13.43
N GLY A 612 17.03 31.28 -12.31
CA GLY A 612 17.54 31.64 -10.98
C GLY A 612 18.32 30.53 -10.27
N LEU A 613 18.34 29.30 -10.81
CA LEU A 613 19.12 28.18 -10.26
C LEU A 613 20.55 28.14 -10.83
N ASN A 614 21.29 29.24 -10.65
CA ASN A 614 22.71 29.25 -10.98
C ASN A 614 23.49 28.61 -9.82
N ARG A 615 23.92 27.36 -10.02
CA ARG A 615 24.93 26.72 -9.18
C ARG A 615 26.13 27.66 -9.09
N THR A 616 26.54 28.05 -7.88
CA THR A 616 27.87 28.64 -7.67
C THR A 616 28.89 27.70 -8.29
N LYS A 617 29.96 28.20 -8.90
CA LYS A 617 31.02 27.41 -9.57
C LYS A 617 31.65 26.41 -8.57
N SER A 618 30.96 25.31 -8.30
CA SER A 618 31.38 24.20 -7.46
C SER A 618 31.57 23.03 -8.41
N GLN A 619 32.71 22.38 -8.28
CA GLN A 619 33.23 21.33 -9.13
C GLN A 619 32.08 20.50 -9.71
N ARG A 620 31.92 20.58 -11.04
CA ARG A 620 31.20 19.56 -11.81
C ARG A 620 31.69 18.23 -11.21
N MET A 621 30.77 17.35 -10.82
CA MET A 621 31.16 15.94 -10.79
C MET A 621 31.84 15.72 -12.13
N SER A 622 33.15 15.49 -12.11
CA SER A 622 33.73 14.72 -13.18
C SER A 622 32.87 13.48 -13.19
N THR A 623 32.00 13.34 -14.20
CA THR A 623 31.57 12.03 -14.68
C THR A 623 32.78 11.12 -14.52
N PRO A 624 32.68 9.92 -13.95
CA PRO A 624 33.85 9.09 -13.66
C PRO A 624 34.54 8.78 -14.99
N THR A 625 35.47 9.63 -15.38
CA THR A 625 36.19 9.56 -16.66
C THR A 625 37.57 8.96 -16.40
N LYS A 626 37.90 8.70 -15.12
CA LYS A 626 39.05 7.94 -14.64
C LYS A 626 38.69 7.28 -13.31
N LEU A 627 37.83 6.25 -13.35
CA LEU A 627 37.97 5.17 -12.37
C LEU A 627 39.28 4.47 -12.76
N SER A 628 40.37 4.88 -12.11
CA SER A 628 41.63 4.14 -12.16
C SER A 628 41.35 2.70 -11.76
N ARG A 629 42.07 1.77 -12.41
CA ARG A 629 41.96 0.32 -12.28
C ARG A 629 41.64 -0.18 -10.85
N PRO A 630 40.88 -1.30 -10.73
CA PRO A 630 40.13 -1.67 -9.52
C PRO A 630 40.94 -2.16 -8.30
N SER A 631 42.28 -2.12 -8.31
CA SER A 631 43.09 -2.78 -7.28
C SER A 631 43.63 -1.85 -6.19
N ASP A 632 44.05 -0.62 -6.52
CA ASP A 632 44.81 0.23 -5.58
C ASP A 632 43.92 1.09 -4.67
N SER A 633 42.70 1.41 -5.11
CA SER A 633 41.70 2.18 -4.36
C SER A 633 41.07 1.38 -3.21
N ARG A 634 40.96 0.05 -3.34
CA ARG A 634 40.36 -0.83 -2.33
C ARG A 634 41.14 -0.84 -1.01
N ALA A 635 42.47 -0.81 -1.08
CA ALA A 635 43.34 -0.82 0.11
C ALA A 635 43.46 0.54 0.81
N GLN A 636 43.18 1.65 0.12
CA GLN A 636 43.15 2.99 0.71
C GLN A 636 41.78 3.31 1.34
N ARG A 637 40.67 2.87 0.74
CA ARG A 637 39.30 3.08 1.27
C ARG A 637 39.02 2.27 2.54
N VAL A 638 39.61 1.08 2.68
CA VAL A 638 39.58 0.30 3.93
C VAL A 638 40.38 0.97 5.05
N ARG A 639 41.39 1.81 4.72
CA ARG A 639 42.22 2.53 5.70
C ARG A 639 41.58 3.82 6.24
N SER A 640 40.63 4.43 5.54
CA SER A 640 39.88 5.61 6.00
C SER A 640 38.78 5.32 7.02
N ARG A 641 38.56 4.04 7.39
CA ARG A 641 37.60 3.57 8.41
C ARG A 641 37.84 4.12 9.84
N SER A 642 38.89 4.92 10.05
CA SER A 642 39.29 5.49 11.35
C SER A 642 38.91 6.96 11.57
N LEU A 643 38.35 7.68 10.59
CA LEU A 643 38.06 9.12 10.75
C LEU A 643 36.56 9.43 10.64
N GLY A 644 35.88 9.22 11.77
CA GLY A 644 34.49 9.58 11.99
C GLY A 644 34.29 11.10 12.09
N HIS A 645 33.96 11.74 10.98
CA HIS A 645 33.42 13.11 10.98
C HIS A 645 32.07 13.25 10.25
N GLY A 646 31.70 12.35 9.33
CA GLY A 646 30.41 12.39 8.62
C GLY A 646 29.29 11.56 9.28
N GLN A 647 29.63 10.40 9.85
CA GLN A 647 28.65 9.50 10.49
C GLN A 647 28.02 10.08 11.77
N LEU A 648 28.79 10.85 12.55
CA LEU A 648 28.33 11.32 13.86
C LEU A 648 27.25 12.41 13.80
N HIS A 649 27.17 13.16 12.69
CA HIS A 649 26.18 14.24 12.53
C HIS A 649 24.82 13.72 12.03
N LEU A 650 24.81 12.61 11.28
CA LEU A 650 23.59 11.94 10.83
C LEU A 650 22.99 11.06 11.94
N LEU A 651 23.83 10.35 12.71
CA LEU A 651 23.37 9.56 13.86
C LEU A 651 22.67 10.40 14.94
N LYS A 652 23.01 11.69 15.08
CA LYS A 652 22.30 12.61 15.98
C LYS A 652 20.93 13.05 15.44
N GLN A 653 20.72 13.03 14.13
CA GLN A 653 19.40 13.25 13.53
C GLN A 653 18.54 11.98 13.58
N ASP A 654 19.16 10.80 13.53
CA ASP A 654 18.45 9.51 13.61
C ASP A 654 17.78 9.30 14.98
N GLU A 655 18.42 9.70 16.09
CA GLU A 655 17.82 9.61 17.44
C GLU A 655 16.57 10.50 17.64
N GLU A 656 16.41 11.58 16.85
CA GLU A 656 15.23 12.47 16.91
C GLU A 656 14.13 12.07 15.91
N HIS A 657 14.46 11.38 14.82
CA HIS A 657 13.52 11.06 13.73
C HIS A 657 12.87 9.68 13.78
N GLU A 658 13.37 8.73 14.58
CA GLU A 658 12.85 7.35 14.66
C GLU A 658 11.40 7.23 15.19
N SER A 659 10.83 8.29 15.77
CA SER A 659 9.47 8.26 16.32
C SER A 659 8.34 8.71 15.36
N SER A 660 8.64 9.23 14.15
CA SER A 660 7.59 9.89 13.34
C SER A 660 7.66 9.78 11.80
N SER A 661 8.61 9.09 11.18
CA SER A 661 8.90 9.27 9.74
C SER A 661 8.32 8.23 8.76
N ASN A 662 8.01 7.00 9.16
CA ASN A 662 7.75 5.93 8.17
C ASN A 662 6.43 6.04 7.38
N LYS A 663 5.44 6.82 7.83
CA LYS A 663 4.19 7.05 7.07
C LYS A 663 4.23 8.26 6.13
N LYS A 664 5.21 9.17 6.25
CA LYS A 664 5.24 10.42 5.47
C LYS A 664 5.71 10.27 4.02
N ASN A 665 6.32 9.13 3.68
CA ASN A 665 7.00 8.92 2.39
C ASN A 665 6.20 8.02 1.42
N HIS A 666 5.00 7.55 1.81
CA HIS A 666 4.20 6.64 1.02
C HIS A 666 3.12 7.39 0.21
N ILE A 667 3.12 7.18 -1.11
CA ILE A 667 2.44 7.99 -2.13
C ILE A 667 1.28 7.20 -2.79
N GLY A 668 0.87 6.08 -2.20
CA GLY A 668 -0.27 5.28 -2.66
C GLY A 668 0.04 4.39 -3.87
N LYS A 669 -0.90 4.22 -4.79
CA LYS A 669 -0.78 3.38 -6.00
C LYS A 669 -0.37 4.17 -7.24
N VAL A 670 0.34 3.50 -8.15
CA VAL A 670 0.58 3.95 -9.54
C VAL A 670 -0.12 3.01 -10.49
N LEU A 671 -0.97 3.56 -11.36
CA LEU A 671 -1.73 2.85 -12.38
C LEU A 671 -1.14 3.21 -13.75
N VAL A 672 -0.67 2.21 -14.48
CA VAL A 672 0.00 2.38 -15.77
C VAL A 672 -0.90 1.86 -16.88
N GLY A 673 -1.21 2.72 -17.84
CA GLY A 673 -1.86 2.34 -19.09
C GLY A 673 -0.97 2.65 -20.28
N PHE A 674 -0.96 1.74 -21.26
CA PHE A 674 -0.32 1.97 -22.55
C PHE A 674 -1.39 2.12 -23.62
N GLY A 675 -1.29 3.19 -24.41
CA GLY A 675 -2.18 3.45 -25.54
C GLY A 675 -1.85 2.57 -26.73
N GLU A 676 -2.70 2.62 -27.76
CA GLU A 676 -2.41 1.89 -28.99
C GLU A 676 -1.12 2.42 -29.66
N PRO A 677 -0.23 1.54 -30.16
CA PRO A 677 0.99 1.97 -30.83
C PRO A 677 0.69 2.83 -32.06
N VAL A 678 1.32 4.00 -32.15
CA VAL A 678 1.15 4.96 -33.24
C VAL A 678 2.30 4.83 -34.24
N TYR A 679 1.96 4.56 -35.49
CA TYR A 679 2.92 4.35 -36.58
C TYR A 679 3.13 5.61 -37.42
N LEU A 680 4.35 5.77 -37.95
CA LEU A 680 4.64 6.78 -38.97
C LEU A 680 3.98 6.39 -40.30
N LYS A 681 3.02 7.20 -40.78
CA LYS A 681 2.39 7.01 -42.11
C LYS A 681 3.32 7.53 -43.21
N SER A 682 3.44 6.81 -44.33
CA SER A 682 4.43 7.07 -45.38
C SER A 682 4.08 8.26 -46.30
N ASP A 683 2.82 8.67 -46.43
CA ASP A 683 2.44 9.62 -47.50
C ASP A 683 1.32 10.61 -47.12
N SER A 684 1.60 11.90 -47.33
CA SER A 684 0.68 12.95 -47.81
C SER A 684 -0.47 13.53 -46.95
N GLU A 685 -0.67 13.11 -45.70
CA GLU A 685 -1.51 13.88 -44.77
C GLU A 685 -0.75 14.13 -43.46
N ASN A 686 -0.26 15.37 -43.28
CA ASN A 686 0.27 15.89 -42.02
C ASN A 686 -0.85 15.99 -40.97
N GLN A 687 -1.52 14.88 -40.64
CA GLN A 687 -2.19 14.76 -39.36
C GLN A 687 -1.10 14.87 -38.30
N ASP A 688 -1.27 15.83 -37.38
CA ASP A 688 -0.32 16.10 -36.31
C ASP A 688 -0.13 14.82 -35.47
N ILE A 689 0.96 14.08 -35.72
CA ILE A 689 1.31 12.84 -35.00
C ILE A 689 1.33 13.09 -33.48
N ALA A 690 1.70 14.30 -33.05
CA ALA A 690 1.66 14.65 -31.64
C ALA A 690 0.22 14.67 -31.09
N SER A 691 -0.75 15.15 -31.87
CA SER A 691 -2.17 15.11 -31.50
C SER A 691 -2.71 13.68 -31.41
N GLU A 692 -2.25 12.79 -32.30
CA GLU A 692 -2.63 11.38 -32.30
C GLU A 692 -2.05 10.63 -31.09
N ILE A 693 -0.76 10.85 -30.80
CA ILE A 693 -0.12 10.32 -29.60
C ILE A 693 -0.87 10.81 -28.35
N GLN A 694 -1.22 12.10 -28.26
CA GLN A 694 -1.97 12.63 -27.13
C GLN A 694 -3.39 12.06 -27.02
N ARG A 695 -4.05 11.76 -28.15
CA ARG A 695 -5.35 11.11 -28.16
C ARG A 695 -5.27 9.72 -27.53
N GLU A 696 -4.24 8.95 -27.87
CA GLU A 696 -4.00 7.63 -27.28
C GLU A 696 -3.50 7.72 -25.83
N GLN A 697 -2.72 8.75 -25.45
CA GLN A 697 -2.40 9.02 -24.03
C GLN A 697 -3.66 9.27 -23.19
N LYS A 698 -4.71 9.89 -23.75
CA LYS A 698 -6.01 10.10 -23.06
C LYS A 698 -6.78 8.79 -22.88
N LYS A 699 -6.77 7.92 -23.88
CA LYS A 699 -7.43 6.60 -23.80
C LYS A 699 -6.72 5.66 -22.84
N ALA A 700 -5.40 5.79 -22.74
CA ALA A 700 -4.57 5.03 -21.79
C ALA A 700 -4.75 5.45 -20.32
N VAL A 701 -5.58 6.45 -20.02
CA VAL A 701 -5.86 6.85 -18.62
C VAL A 701 -6.56 5.70 -17.90
N VAL A 702 -6.04 5.36 -16.71
CA VAL A 702 -6.73 4.49 -15.76
C VAL A 702 -7.30 5.36 -14.64
N LEU A 703 -8.62 5.38 -14.49
CA LEU A 703 -9.27 6.19 -13.46
C LEU A 703 -9.21 5.49 -12.09
N SER A 704 -8.85 6.26 -11.05
CA SER A 704 -8.90 5.78 -9.68
C SER A 704 -10.27 6.04 -9.06
N PRO A 705 -10.73 5.20 -8.10
CA PRO A 705 -11.95 5.49 -7.32
C PRO A 705 -11.88 6.85 -6.62
N VAL A 706 -10.69 7.27 -6.19
CA VAL A 706 -10.43 8.59 -5.59
C VAL A 706 -10.84 9.72 -6.54
N SER A 707 -10.52 9.60 -7.83
CA SER A 707 -10.88 10.60 -8.84
C SER A 707 -12.40 10.66 -9.09
N LEU A 708 -13.09 9.51 -9.07
CA LEU A 708 -14.54 9.46 -9.23
C LEU A 708 -15.26 10.10 -8.05
N ILE A 709 -14.82 9.80 -6.82
CA ILE A 709 -15.39 10.38 -5.60
C ILE A 709 -15.10 11.88 -5.53
N ALA A 710 -13.90 12.32 -5.89
CA ALA A 710 -13.59 13.74 -6.01
C ALA A 710 -14.51 14.45 -7.00
N ALA A 711 -14.84 13.83 -8.15
CA ALA A 711 -15.77 14.40 -9.12
C ALA A 711 -17.19 14.55 -8.53
N ILE A 712 -17.68 13.55 -7.78
CA ILE A 712 -18.98 13.60 -7.09
C ILE A 712 -18.99 14.72 -6.05
N LEU A 713 -17.94 14.83 -5.24
CA LEU A 713 -17.83 15.87 -4.22
C LEU A 713 -17.76 17.26 -4.84
N LEU A 714 -16.99 17.44 -5.92
CA LEU A 714 -16.94 18.71 -6.66
C LEU A 714 -18.30 19.06 -7.27
N PHE A 715 -19.06 18.08 -7.75
CA PHE A 715 -20.43 18.30 -8.23
C PHE A 715 -21.37 18.74 -7.09
N SER A 716 -21.28 18.10 -5.92
CA SER A 716 -22.07 18.49 -4.74
C SER A 716 -21.83 19.92 -4.30
N ARG A 717 -20.61 20.41 -4.48
CA ARG A 717 -20.25 21.79 -4.15
C ARG A 717 -21.06 22.82 -4.92
N VAL A 718 -21.47 22.47 -6.14
CA VAL A 718 -22.29 23.33 -7.00
C VAL A 718 -23.77 23.30 -6.58
N GLN A 719 -24.25 22.22 -5.96
CA GLN A 719 -25.67 21.99 -5.65
C GLN A 719 -26.07 22.23 -4.18
N GLY A 720 -25.13 22.36 -3.25
CA GLY A 720 -25.47 22.64 -1.83
C GLY A 720 -24.51 22.10 -0.77
N ASN A 721 -23.30 21.65 -1.12
CA ASN A 721 -22.25 21.16 -0.22
C ASN A 721 -22.59 19.94 0.66
N MET A 722 -23.74 19.28 0.46
CA MET A 722 -24.11 18.08 1.23
C MET A 722 -24.51 16.95 0.27
N ILE A 723 -23.86 15.80 0.43
CA ILE A 723 -24.24 14.52 -0.18
C ILE A 723 -24.25 13.50 0.95
N ASP A 724 -25.34 12.77 1.09
CA ASP A 724 -25.43 11.61 1.95
C ASP A 724 -24.72 10.40 1.31
N LEU A 725 -24.37 9.43 2.13
CA LEU A 725 -23.56 8.29 1.73
C LEU A 725 -24.27 7.36 0.73
N GLU A 726 -25.60 7.25 0.79
CA GLU A 726 -26.36 6.42 -0.14
C GLU A 726 -26.40 7.10 -1.52
N THR A 727 -26.65 8.41 -1.59
CA THR A 727 -26.51 9.18 -2.84
C THR A 727 -25.09 9.10 -3.41
N MET A 728 -24.04 9.17 -2.57
CA MET A 728 -22.66 9.01 -3.03
C MET A 728 -22.44 7.63 -3.67
N LYS A 729 -22.97 6.57 -3.06
CA LYS A 729 -22.91 5.20 -3.56
C LYS A 729 -23.66 5.03 -4.88
N GLU A 730 -24.84 5.64 -5.03
CA GLU A 730 -25.59 5.65 -6.28
C GLU A 730 -24.83 6.36 -7.41
N TYR A 731 -24.32 7.57 -7.15
CA TYR A 731 -23.52 8.32 -8.12
C TYR A 731 -22.22 7.60 -8.49
N LEU A 732 -21.56 6.97 -7.52
CA LEU A 732 -20.33 6.22 -7.76
C LEU A 732 -20.59 4.99 -8.64
N LYS A 733 -21.69 4.25 -8.40
CA LYS A 733 -22.13 3.15 -9.29
C LYS A 733 -22.50 3.65 -10.69
N TYR A 734 -23.20 4.77 -10.80
CA TYR A 734 -23.55 5.39 -12.08
C TYR A 734 -22.30 5.76 -12.87
N LEU A 735 -21.36 6.48 -12.26
CA LEU A 735 -20.11 6.89 -12.91
C LEU A 735 -19.27 5.68 -13.32
N TYR A 736 -19.18 4.65 -12.48
CA TYR A 736 -18.46 3.43 -12.83
C TYR A 736 -19.05 2.77 -14.08
N ASN A 737 -20.37 2.59 -14.13
CA ASN A 737 -21.04 2.02 -15.30
C ASN A 737 -20.86 2.90 -16.55
N PHE A 738 -20.98 4.23 -16.40
CA PHE A 738 -20.77 5.19 -17.48
C PHE A 738 -19.34 5.07 -18.07
N VAL A 739 -18.32 5.03 -17.21
CA VAL A 739 -16.92 4.91 -17.62
C VAL A 739 -16.64 3.55 -18.25
N LYS A 740 -17.21 2.46 -17.70
CA LYS A 740 -17.08 1.09 -18.24
C LYS A 740 -17.63 1.00 -19.67
N VAL A 741 -18.75 1.67 -19.96
CA VAL A 741 -19.34 1.73 -21.32
C VAL A 741 -18.45 2.50 -22.31
N GLN A 742 -17.68 3.49 -21.85
CA GLN A 742 -16.73 4.24 -22.69
C GLN A 742 -15.43 3.47 -22.97
N GLY A 743 -15.25 2.29 -22.37
CA GLY A 743 -14.03 1.48 -22.53
C GLY A 743 -12.80 2.04 -21.81
N ILE A 744 -12.99 2.96 -20.85
CA ILE A 744 -11.90 3.51 -20.04
C ILE A 744 -11.67 2.57 -18.85
N SER A 745 -10.40 2.26 -18.57
CA SER A 745 -10.04 1.37 -17.47
C SER A 745 -10.22 2.07 -16.11
N VAL A 746 -10.75 1.34 -15.13
CA VAL A 746 -10.95 1.83 -13.74
C VAL A 746 -10.28 0.89 -12.76
N ASP A 747 -9.54 1.43 -11.79
CA ASP A 747 -8.96 0.66 -10.69
C ASP A 747 -10.01 0.33 -9.62
N TRP A 748 -11.01 -0.47 -9.98
CA TRP A 748 -12.06 -0.93 -9.08
C TRP A 748 -12.33 -2.42 -9.35
N GLN A 749 -12.10 -3.27 -8.34
CA GLN A 749 -12.40 -4.71 -8.41
C GLN A 749 -13.85 -5.01 -7.98
N GLU A 750 -14.48 -5.99 -8.61
CA GLU A 750 -15.89 -6.33 -8.34
C GLU A 750 -16.16 -6.76 -6.90
N SER A 751 -15.15 -7.33 -6.22
CA SER A 751 -15.22 -7.71 -4.80
C SER A 751 -15.10 -6.54 -3.81
N GLU A 752 -14.71 -5.35 -4.27
CA GLU A 752 -14.56 -4.19 -3.38
C GLU A 752 -15.91 -3.51 -3.12
N SER A 753 -16.24 -3.32 -1.84
CA SER A 753 -17.42 -2.57 -1.42
C SER A 753 -17.30 -1.10 -1.81
N VAL A 754 -18.36 -0.56 -2.43
CA VAL A 754 -18.51 0.87 -2.77
C VAL A 754 -18.24 1.75 -1.55
N LEU A 755 -18.71 1.30 -0.38
CA LEU A 755 -18.59 2.02 0.87
C LEU A 755 -17.14 2.11 1.35
N ASN A 756 -16.39 1.02 1.25
CA ASN A 756 -14.96 1.01 1.59
C ASN A 756 -14.16 1.89 0.63
N LEU A 757 -14.55 1.97 -0.65
CA LEU A 757 -13.93 2.90 -1.61
C LEU A 757 -14.23 4.36 -1.26
N ALA A 758 -15.47 4.65 -0.85
CA ALA A 758 -15.86 5.98 -0.36
C ALA A 758 -15.02 6.40 0.85
N TYR A 759 -14.87 5.52 1.85
CA TYR A 759 -14.04 5.76 3.02
C TYR A 759 -12.55 5.85 2.68
N TYR A 760 -12.04 5.01 1.78
CA TYR A 760 -10.65 5.07 1.32
C TYR A 760 -10.29 6.40 0.68
N ALA A 761 -11.19 6.95 -0.16
CA ALA A 761 -10.97 8.23 -0.83
C ALA A 761 -11.20 9.43 0.09
N ASN A 762 -12.12 9.31 1.04
CA ASN A 762 -12.42 10.36 2.02
C ASN A 762 -11.58 10.19 3.29
N GLN A 763 -10.28 10.44 3.19
CA GLN A 763 -9.39 10.53 4.37
C GLN A 763 -9.57 11.85 5.15
N LEU A 764 -10.57 12.66 4.80
CA LEU A 764 -10.83 14.00 5.35
C LEU A 764 -11.08 14.02 6.87
N GLN A 765 -11.50 12.91 7.48
CA GLN A 765 -11.70 12.85 8.93
C GLN A 765 -10.37 13.03 9.68
N GLU A 766 -9.28 12.36 9.29
CA GLU A 766 -8.04 12.40 10.08
C GLU A 766 -7.31 13.76 10.02
N ILE A 767 -7.56 14.56 8.97
CA ILE A 767 -6.85 15.83 8.75
C ILE A 767 -7.37 16.94 9.66
N PHE A 768 -8.69 16.98 9.89
CA PHE A 768 -9.32 18.07 10.64
C PHE A 768 -9.78 17.68 12.03
N ILE A 769 -9.73 16.41 12.44
CA ILE A 769 -10.23 16.00 13.76
C ILE A 769 -9.65 16.84 14.90
N LEU A 770 -8.34 17.10 14.94
CA LEU A 770 -7.76 17.92 16.01
C LEU A 770 -8.10 19.40 15.89
N ASP A 771 -8.12 19.94 14.67
CA ASP A 771 -8.58 21.31 14.41
C ASP A 771 -10.07 21.48 14.78
N SER A 772 -10.89 20.44 14.57
CA SER A 772 -12.30 20.35 14.95
C SER A 772 -12.47 20.22 16.45
N ILE A 773 -11.66 19.41 17.14
CA ILE A 773 -11.64 19.31 18.60
C ILE A 773 -11.23 20.64 19.20
N PHE A 774 -10.17 21.27 18.67
CA PHE A 774 -9.72 22.59 19.07
C PHE A 774 -10.83 23.63 18.89
N ALA A 775 -11.50 23.63 17.73
CA ALA A 775 -12.62 24.52 17.44
C ALA A 775 -13.81 24.31 18.39
N VAL A 776 -14.16 23.05 18.70
CA VAL A 776 -15.24 22.73 19.67
C VAL A 776 -14.90 23.23 21.06
N VAL A 777 -13.67 23.00 21.54
CA VAL A 777 -13.25 23.47 22.87
C VAL A 777 -13.25 25.00 22.90
N TYR A 778 -12.79 25.64 21.84
CA TYR A 778 -12.80 27.10 21.70
C TYR A 778 -14.21 27.69 21.74
N LEU A 779 -15.14 27.15 20.94
CA LEU A 779 -16.53 27.59 20.91
C LEU A 779 -17.24 27.34 22.26
N SER A 780 -16.81 26.33 23.03
CA SER A 780 -17.36 26.07 24.37
C SER A 780 -16.96 27.11 25.43
N LEU A 781 -15.83 27.79 25.25
CA LEU A 781 -15.24 28.71 26.24
C LEU A 781 -15.47 30.20 25.92
N ASN A 782 -15.90 30.54 24.70
CA ASN A 782 -16.19 31.89 24.18
C ASN A 782 -15.04 32.94 24.24
N THR A 783 -14.01 32.79 25.09
CA THR A 783 -12.81 33.66 25.16
C THR A 783 -11.58 32.90 25.69
N LEU A 784 -10.45 32.96 24.97
CA LEU A 784 -9.13 32.53 25.45
C LEU A 784 -8.49 33.67 26.27
N ASN A 785 -8.64 33.62 27.60
CA ASN A 785 -7.84 34.43 28.53
C ASN A 785 -6.75 33.55 29.17
N ASP A 786 -5.65 34.13 29.66
CA ASP A 786 -4.55 33.39 30.29
C ASP A 786 -5.00 32.47 31.44
N ASP A 787 -6.06 32.87 32.18
CA ASP A 787 -6.66 32.10 33.28
C ASP A 787 -7.41 30.82 32.83
N ASN A 788 -7.82 30.72 31.56
CA ASN A 788 -8.60 29.57 31.02
C ASN A 788 -7.73 28.59 30.22
N SER A 789 -6.43 28.85 30.07
CA SER A 789 -5.50 28.04 29.27
C SER A 789 -5.36 26.60 29.78
N SER A 790 -5.36 26.40 31.11
CA SER A 790 -5.35 25.09 31.75
C SER A 790 -6.63 24.30 31.49
N VAL A 791 -7.79 24.96 31.61
CA VAL A 791 -9.11 24.35 31.37
C VAL A 791 -9.30 24.01 29.89
N PHE A 792 -8.77 24.83 28.98
CA PHE A 792 -8.79 24.53 27.54
C PHE A 792 -7.98 23.28 27.25
N LEU A 793 -6.74 23.20 27.76
CA LEU A 793 -5.87 22.04 27.57
C LEU A 793 -6.52 20.77 28.12
N GLU A 794 -7.10 20.82 29.32
CA GLU A 794 -7.81 19.67 29.92
C GLU A 794 -8.98 19.19 29.05
N ARG A 795 -9.79 20.12 28.51
CA ARG A 795 -10.93 19.79 27.63
C ARG A 795 -10.47 19.26 26.27
N PHE A 796 -9.39 19.82 25.73
CA PHE A 796 -8.78 19.36 24.48
C PHE A 796 -8.18 17.96 24.64
N GLU A 797 -7.43 17.71 25.72
CA GLU A 797 -6.88 16.40 26.04
C GLU A 797 -7.99 15.36 26.24
N PHE A 798 -9.07 15.72 26.94
CA PHE A 798 -10.21 14.85 27.14
C PHE A 798 -10.86 14.44 25.81
N LEU A 799 -11.22 15.41 24.95
CA LEU A 799 -11.83 15.12 23.66
C LEU A 799 -10.86 14.39 22.72
N ALA A 800 -9.59 14.80 22.66
CA ALA A 800 -8.58 14.10 21.86
C ALA A 800 -8.40 12.64 22.29
N THR A 801 -8.45 12.36 23.59
CA THR A 801 -8.43 10.98 24.12
C THR A 801 -9.73 10.23 23.83
N LEU A 802 -10.88 10.91 23.93
CA LEU A 802 -12.19 10.33 23.61
C LEU A 802 -12.30 9.91 22.14
N PHE A 803 -11.74 10.72 21.25
CA PHE A 803 -11.69 10.46 19.81
C PHE A 803 -10.51 9.58 19.39
N GLN A 804 -9.52 9.33 20.25
CA GLN A 804 -8.33 8.52 19.97
C GLN A 804 -8.64 7.13 19.37
N PRO A 805 -9.67 6.38 19.81
CA PRO A 805 -10.04 5.10 19.21
C PRO A 805 -10.55 5.20 17.76
N TYR A 806 -10.98 6.39 17.35
CA TYR A 806 -11.52 6.70 16.01
C TYR A 806 -10.45 7.23 15.06
N ILE A 807 -9.22 7.42 15.54
CA ILE A 807 -8.11 8.03 14.80
C ILE A 807 -7.03 6.96 14.54
N SER A 808 -6.59 6.78 13.28
CA SER A 808 -5.52 5.82 12.95
C SER A 808 -4.10 6.37 13.18
N MET A 809 -3.98 7.67 13.43
CA MET A 809 -2.73 8.40 13.64
C MET A 809 -2.47 8.64 15.13
N SER A 810 -1.32 8.21 15.65
CA SER A 810 -0.90 8.51 17.02
C SER A 810 -0.26 9.90 17.08
N TRP A 811 -0.96 10.88 17.66
CA TRP A 811 -0.42 12.21 17.92
C TRP A 811 0.09 12.34 19.36
N ASP A 812 1.11 13.16 19.56
CA ASP A 812 1.42 13.71 20.88
C ASP A 812 0.49 14.89 21.13
N ILE A 813 -0.57 14.64 21.92
CA ILE A 813 -1.69 15.57 22.13
C ILE A 813 -1.19 16.95 22.60
N LYS A 814 -0.16 16.99 23.45
CA LYS A 814 0.38 18.25 24.00
C LYS A 814 1.13 19.06 22.95
N LYS A 815 2.04 18.41 22.22
CA LYS A 815 2.83 19.06 21.16
C LYS A 815 1.92 19.61 20.05
N GLU A 816 0.86 18.88 19.75
CA GLU A 816 -0.08 19.23 18.70
C GLU A 816 -1.08 20.30 19.15
N TYR A 817 -1.47 20.30 20.43
CA TYR A 817 -2.18 21.42 21.06
C TYR A 817 -1.38 22.72 20.92
N ASP A 818 -0.10 22.72 21.26
CA ASP A 818 0.77 23.91 21.15
C ASP A 818 0.85 24.40 19.69
N ARG A 819 0.96 23.47 18.73
CA ARG A 819 0.96 23.80 17.30
C ARG A 819 -0.34 24.46 16.86
N LEU A 820 -1.49 23.94 17.29
CA LEU A 820 -2.80 24.49 16.94
C LEU A 820 -3.05 25.84 17.62
N LEU A 821 -2.59 26.00 18.86
CA LEU A 821 -2.63 27.26 19.58
C LEU A 821 -1.85 28.34 18.84
N ASP A 822 -0.64 28.03 18.37
CA ASP A 822 0.17 28.94 17.56
C ASP A 822 -0.46 29.22 16.18
N LYS A 823 -1.05 28.20 15.55
CA LYS A 823 -1.73 28.33 14.25
C LYS A 823 -2.92 29.28 14.29
N TYR A 824 -3.71 29.23 15.37
CA TYR A 824 -4.96 30.00 15.50
C TYR A 824 -4.81 31.29 16.32
N LYS A 825 -3.62 31.57 16.86
CA LYS A 825 -3.32 32.74 17.70
C LYS A 825 -3.65 34.10 17.06
N GLU A 826 -3.52 34.20 15.72
CA GLU A 826 -3.64 35.46 14.98
C GLU A 826 -4.86 35.54 14.02
N ASN A 827 -5.61 34.44 13.80
CA ASN A 827 -6.74 34.39 12.86
C ASN A 827 -7.94 33.62 13.45
N TYR A 828 -8.71 34.29 14.31
CA TYR A 828 -9.96 33.76 14.84
C TYR A 828 -11.14 34.11 13.92
N ASP A 829 -11.40 33.27 12.91
CA ASP A 829 -12.66 33.35 12.17
C ASP A 829 -13.70 32.41 12.79
N MET A 830 -14.73 33.01 13.40
CA MET A 830 -15.83 32.28 14.04
C MET A 830 -16.60 31.40 13.04
N GLN A 831 -16.68 31.79 11.77
CA GLN A 831 -17.34 30.96 10.74
C GLN A 831 -16.50 29.72 10.42
N GLN A 832 -15.18 29.87 10.39
CA GLN A 832 -14.24 28.77 10.18
C GLN A 832 -14.28 27.78 11.36
N PHE A 833 -14.33 28.26 12.60
CA PHE A 833 -14.47 27.38 13.77
C PHE A 833 -15.84 26.73 13.87
N SER A 834 -16.92 27.43 13.52
CA SER A 834 -18.25 26.82 13.44
C SER A 834 -18.29 25.67 12.41
N LEU A 835 -17.67 25.88 11.25
CA LEU A 835 -17.51 24.83 10.24
C LEU A 835 -16.66 23.67 10.75
N LEU A 836 -15.49 23.93 11.32
CA LEU A 836 -14.61 22.87 11.84
C LEU A 836 -15.30 22.07 12.96
N ALA A 837 -16.04 22.74 13.85
CA ALA A 837 -16.76 22.09 14.92
C ALA A 837 -17.91 21.20 14.41
N SER A 838 -18.57 21.59 13.31
CA SER A 838 -19.64 20.80 12.68
C SER A 838 -19.21 19.39 12.27
N PHE A 839 -17.91 19.15 12.04
CA PHE A 839 -17.41 17.82 11.67
C PHE A 839 -17.44 16.81 12.80
N ILE A 840 -17.43 17.25 14.06
CA ILE A 840 -17.43 16.35 15.22
C ILE A 840 -18.69 16.45 16.08
N TYR A 841 -19.50 17.51 15.93
CA TYR A 841 -20.74 17.69 16.69
C TYR A 841 -21.73 16.51 16.61
N PRO A 842 -22.02 15.89 15.44
CA PRO A 842 -22.91 14.73 15.39
C PRO A 842 -22.42 13.56 16.27
N THR A 843 -21.10 13.40 16.37
CA THR A 843 -20.50 12.35 17.18
C THR A 843 -20.58 12.69 18.67
N ILE A 844 -20.26 13.92 19.04
CA ILE A 844 -20.37 14.42 20.43
C ILE A 844 -21.82 14.33 20.92
N ASP A 845 -22.78 14.70 20.09
CA ASP A 845 -24.21 14.58 20.40
C ASP A 845 -24.61 13.13 20.60
N SER A 846 -24.09 12.19 19.80
CA SER A 846 -24.33 10.77 20.04
C SER A 846 -23.77 10.29 21.37
N PHE A 847 -22.57 10.75 21.76
CA PHE A 847 -22.01 10.46 23.09
C PHE A 847 -22.92 10.98 24.22
N TRP A 848 -23.46 12.19 24.05
CA TRP A 848 -24.38 12.77 25.01
C TRP A 848 -25.69 11.98 25.14
N VAL A 849 -26.35 11.68 24.02
CA VAL A 849 -27.63 10.98 24.06
C VAL A 849 -27.48 9.55 24.54
N THR A 850 -26.35 8.90 24.24
CA THR A 850 -26.00 7.59 24.81
C THR A 850 -25.80 7.70 26.33
N LEU A 851 -25.16 8.77 26.80
CA LEU A 851 -25.02 9.03 28.24
C LEU A 851 -26.38 9.30 28.91
N CYS A 852 -27.31 9.98 28.23
CA CYS A 852 -28.69 10.16 28.70
C CYS A 852 -29.48 8.83 28.73
N ALA A 853 -29.20 7.90 27.82
CA ALA A 853 -29.77 6.55 27.90
C ALA A 853 -29.23 5.78 29.11
N LEU A 854 -27.93 5.95 29.39
CA LEU A 854 -27.24 5.31 30.51
C LEU A 854 -27.55 5.97 31.87
N SER A 855 -28.04 7.21 31.91
CA SER A 855 -28.45 7.82 33.19
C SER A 855 -29.61 7.10 33.86
N ALA A 856 -30.35 6.26 33.13
CA ALA A 856 -31.34 5.34 33.69
C ALA A 856 -30.73 4.31 34.68
N LEU A 857 -29.40 4.10 34.63
CA LEU A 857 -28.66 3.22 35.54
C LEU A 857 -28.41 3.81 36.93
N VAL A 858 -28.79 5.07 37.19
CA VAL A 858 -28.38 5.80 38.40
C VAL A 858 -29.35 5.59 39.57
N ASP A 859 -30.67 5.51 39.34
CA ASP A 859 -31.66 5.52 40.44
C ASP A 859 -32.53 4.24 40.55
N ASP A 860 -32.99 3.63 39.44
CA ASP A 860 -33.99 2.53 39.48
C ASP A 860 -33.54 1.19 38.86
N VAL A 861 -32.59 1.20 37.91
CA VAL A 861 -32.18 0.00 37.16
C VAL A 861 -30.70 -0.25 37.35
N LYS A 862 -30.33 -1.32 38.08
CA LYS A 862 -28.92 -1.61 38.43
C LYS A 862 -28.08 -2.14 37.27
N ALA A 863 -28.69 -2.67 36.22
CA ALA A 863 -28.00 -3.27 35.08
C ALA A 863 -28.89 -3.27 33.83
N LEU A 864 -28.31 -3.04 32.66
CA LEU A 864 -29.02 -3.06 31.36
C LEU A 864 -28.38 -4.06 30.40
N PRO A 865 -29.16 -4.81 29.60
CA PRO A 865 -28.63 -5.58 28.48
C PRO A 865 -27.92 -4.67 27.48
N TYR A 866 -26.77 -5.11 26.95
CA TYR A 866 -26.00 -4.32 25.99
C TYR A 866 -26.81 -4.00 24.72
N SER A 867 -27.58 -4.97 24.22
CA SER A 867 -28.50 -4.83 23.08
C SER A 867 -29.60 -3.78 23.27
N LEU A 868 -29.97 -3.45 24.51
CA LEU A 868 -31.05 -2.51 24.82
C LEU A 868 -30.58 -1.05 24.78
N ILE A 869 -29.30 -0.78 25.02
CA ILE A 869 -28.77 0.58 25.13
C ILE A 869 -28.89 1.36 23.79
N PRO A 870 -28.56 0.79 22.61
CA PRO A 870 -28.81 1.45 21.33
C PRO A 870 -30.28 1.78 21.08
N ILE A 871 -31.20 0.88 21.46
CA ILE A 871 -32.64 1.07 21.28
C ILE A 871 -33.16 2.21 22.17
N LEU A 872 -32.70 2.26 23.42
CA LEU A 872 -33.00 3.36 24.35
C LEU A 872 -32.41 4.69 23.86
N THR A 873 -31.17 4.66 23.37
CA THR A 873 -30.49 5.84 22.79
C THR A 873 -31.25 6.38 21.59
N GLN A 874 -31.72 5.50 20.70
CA GLN A 874 -32.56 5.87 19.55
C GLN A 874 -33.91 6.47 19.97
N TRP A 875 -34.56 5.88 20.98
CA TRP A 875 -35.84 6.37 21.48
C TRP A 875 -35.70 7.76 22.11
N ILE A 876 -34.69 7.96 22.96
CA ILE A 876 -34.38 9.27 23.56
C ILE A 876 -33.98 10.27 22.48
N GLY A 877 -33.12 9.86 21.53
CA GLY A 877 -32.71 10.68 20.40
C GLY A 877 -33.89 11.19 19.58
N MET A 878 -34.88 10.32 19.31
CA MET A 878 -36.10 10.70 18.58
C MET A 878 -36.88 11.80 19.31
N HIS A 879 -37.00 11.70 20.63
CA HIS A 879 -37.66 12.71 21.45
C HIS A 879 -36.86 14.02 21.55
N LEU A 880 -35.52 13.94 21.61
CA LEU A 880 -34.65 15.11 21.64
C LEU A 880 -34.65 15.86 20.29
N ILE A 881 -34.73 15.15 19.16
CA ILE A 881 -34.89 15.74 17.82
C ILE A 881 -36.26 16.41 17.70
N SER A 882 -37.34 15.72 18.09
CA SER A 882 -38.68 16.31 18.10
C SER A 882 -38.78 17.54 19.02
N GLY A 883 -38.02 17.55 20.11
CA GLY A 883 -37.90 18.68 21.04
C GLY A 883 -36.90 19.77 20.62
N ARG A 884 -36.28 19.65 19.43
CA ARG A 884 -35.24 20.55 18.89
C ARG A 884 -34.03 20.76 19.83
N ARG A 885 -33.71 19.76 20.66
CA ARG A 885 -32.53 19.79 21.54
C ARG A 885 -31.27 19.21 20.91
N THR A 886 -31.43 18.44 19.85
CA THR A 886 -30.34 18.06 18.93
C THR A 886 -30.89 18.18 17.51
N ILE A 887 -30.03 18.59 16.58
CA ILE A 887 -30.36 18.77 15.16
C ILE A 887 -29.80 17.63 14.30
N TYR A 888 -29.02 16.72 14.89
CA TYR A 888 -28.29 15.67 14.17
C TYR A 888 -29.07 14.35 14.22
N SER A 889 -29.46 13.86 13.05
CA SER A 889 -30.16 12.58 12.89
C SER A 889 -29.26 11.37 13.14
N GLU A 890 -27.94 11.58 13.10
CA GLU A 890 -26.87 10.61 13.30
C GLU A 890 -26.93 9.96 14.71
N VAL A 891 -27.49 10.68 15.68
CA VAL A 891 -27.76 10.19 17.03
C VAL A 891 -28.73 8.98 17.04
N LEU A 892 -29.54 8.83 16.00
CA LEU A 892 -30.44 7.68 15.83
C LEU A 892 -29.70 6.45 15.25
N SER A 893 -28.42 6.56 14.90
CA SER A 893 -27.64 5.43 14.42
C SER A 893 -27.21 4.52 15.56
N ALA A 894 -27.52 3.23 15.43
CA ALA A 894 -27.07 2.21 16.39
C ALA A 894 -25.53 2.13 16.44
N GLU A 895 -24.85 2.35 15.33
CA GLU A 895 -23.38 2.28 15.25
C GLU A 895 -22.71 3.36 16.12
N TYR A 896 -23.22 4.60 16.09
CA TYR A 896 -22.68 5.69 16.90
C TYR A 896 -22.88 5.45 18.40
N SER A 897 -24.04 4.93 18.79
CA SER A 897 -24.31 4.56 20.19
C SER A 897 -23.41 3.39 20.66
N GLN A 898 -23.22 2.36 19.84
CA GLN A 898 -22.35 1.23 20.16
C GLN A 898 -20.88 1.67 20.30
N ASN A 899 -20.44 2.56 19.43
CA ASN A 899 -19.10 3.13 19.48
C ASN A 899 -18.91 3.99 20.74
N ALA A 900 -19.90 4.81 21.11
CA ALA A 900 -19.88 5.57 22.36
C ALA A 900 -19.79 4.65 23.58
N ILE A 901 -20.55 3.55 23.61
CA ILE A 901 -20.48 2.54 24.69
C ILE A 901 -19.09 1.90 24.77
N LYS A 902 -18.49 1.52 23.63
CA LYS A 902 -17.11 0.99 23.58
C LYS A 902 -16.11 1.97 24.15
N SER A 903 -16.23 3.26 23.82
CA SER A 903 -15.41 4.31 24.41
C SER A 903 -15.66 4.41 25.92
N PHE A 904 -16.89 4.36 26.42
CA PHE A 904 -17.16 4.38 27.86
C PHE A 904 -16.57 3.17 28.62
N PHE A 905 -16.52 1.98 28.01
CA PHE A 905 -15.78 0.84 28.55
C PHE A 905 -14.26 1.10 28.63
N GLN A 906 -13.69 1.77 27.63
CA GLN A 906 -12.26 2.13 27.63
C GLN A 906 -11.92 3.18 28.70
N PHE A 907 -12.85 4.08 29.00
CA PHE A 907 -12.72 5.08 30.07
C PHE A 907 -13.01 4.51 31.48
N ASP A 908 -13.17 3.18 31.63
CA ASP A 908 -13.55 2.52 32.90
C ASP A 908 -14.83 3.15 33.53
N LEU A 909 -15.77 3.65 32.72
CA LEU A 909 -17.06 4.19 33.19
C LEU A 909 -18.14 3.11 33.30
N LEU A 910 -18.01 2.05 32.49
CA LEU A 910 -18.92 0.92 32.41
C LEU A 910 -18.14 -0.40 32.58
N SER A 911 -18.79 -1.43 33.11
CA SER A 911 -18.28 -2.80 33.17
C SER A 911 -19.34 -3.80 32.72
N THR A 912 -18.91 -4.96 32.22
CA THR A 912 -19.79 -6.06 31.83
C THR A 912 -19.76 -7.14 32.90
N GLU A 913 -20.93 -7.57 33.35
CA GLU A 913 -21.10 -8.65 34.33
C GLU A 913 -22.08 -9.70 33.78
N PRO A 914 -21.86 -11.00 34.00
CA PRO A 914 -22.72 -12.04 33.46
C PRO A 914 -24.13 -11.98 34.07
N ALA A 915 -25.16 -12.07 33.24
CA ALA A 915 -26.57 -11.94 33.64
C ALA A 915 -26.98 -12.85 34.81
N LYS A 916 -26.37 -14.04 34.92
CA LYS A 916 -26.62 -15.03 35.97
C LYS A 916 -26.18 -14.58 37.37
N MET A 917 -25.25 -13.62 37.47
CA MET A 917 -24.76 -13.11 38.75
C MET A 917 -25.61 -11.97 39.32
N ILE A 918 -26.37 -11.26 38.47
CA ILE A 918 -27.09 -10.04 38.85
C ILE A 918 -28.62 -10.22 38.84
N LEU A 919 -29.16 -10.97 37.88
CA LEU A 919 -30.61 -11.11 37.70
C LEU A 919 -31.19 -12.28 38.51
N SER A 920 -32.29 -12.04 39.23
CA SER A 920 -33.07 -13.09 39.88
C SER A 920 -33.77 -14.00 38.87
N PRO A 921 -34.16 -15.24 39.25
CA PRO A 921 -34.93 -16.14 38.38
C PRO A 921 -36.22 -15.49 37.83
N ASP A 922 -36.92 -14.73 38.67
CA ASP A 922 -38.15 -14.01 38.27
C ASP A 922 -37.86 -12.90 37.23
N ALA A 923 -36.74 -12.19 37.37
CA ALA A 923 -36.33 -11.15 36.42
C ALA A 923 -35.91 -11.75 35.07
N GLN A 924 -35.29 -12.93 35.08
CA GLN A 924 -34.92 -13.67 33.85
C GLN A 924 -36.17 -14.16 33.11
N MET A 925 -37.18 -14.68 33.82
CA MET A 925 -38.47 -15.05 33.22
C MET A 925 -39.17 -13.84 32.59
N LEU A 926 -39.08 -12.67 33.23
CA LEU A 926 -39.70 -11.44 32.75
C LEU A 926 -38.98 -10.87 31.52
N MET A 927 -37.64 -10.94 31.46
CA MET A 927 -36.86 -10.60 30.27
C MET A 927 -37.19 -11.52 29.08
N GLN A 928 -37.34 -12.82 29.35
CA GLN A 928 -37.73 -13.80 28.33
C GLN A 928 -39.16 -13.52 27.80
N ALA A 929 -40.09 -13.11 28.66
CA ALA A 929 -41.44 -12.69 28.26
C ALA A 929 -41.45 -11.40 27.42
N LEU A 930 -40.44 -10.53 27.59
CA LEU A 930 -40.24 -9.31 26.79
C LEU A 930 -39.44 -9.56 25.49
N GLY A 931 -39.02 -10.80 25.22
CA GLY A 931 -38.25 -11.14 24.02
C GLY A 931 -36.77 -10.72 24.07
N LEU A 932 -36.23 -10.44 25.26
CA LEU A 932 -34.83 -10.05 25.46
C LEU A 932 -33.94 -11.28 25.73
N PRO A 933 -32.70 -11.33 25.20
CA PRO A 933 -31.79 -12.45 25.41
C PRO A 933 -31.31 -12.52 26.87
N THR A 934 -31.50 -13.67 27.51
CA THR A 934 -31.10 -13.91 28.92
C THR A 934 -29.64 -14.36 29.09
N ASN A 935 -28.94 -14.61 27.98
CA ASN A 935 -27.55 -15.09 27.95
C ASN A 935 -26.54 -13.97 27.67
N GLU A 936 -27.00 -12.74 27.46
CA GLU A 936 -26.15 -11.57 27.18
C GLU A 936 -25.54 -11.01 28.48
N ASP A 937 -24.30 -10.53 28.42
CA ASP A 937 -23.68 -9.83 29.54
C ASP A 937 -24.38 -8.49 29.79
N LEU A 938 -24.57 -8.15 31.06
CA LEU A 938 -25.24 -6.92 31.47
C LEU A 938 -24.22 -5.82 31.70
N VAL A 939 -24.57 -4.62 31.26
CA VAL A 939 -23.80 -3.40 31.47
C VAL A 939 -24.16 -2.82 32.83
N VAL A 940 -23.14 -2.61 33.65
CA VAL A 940 -23.24 -2.09 35.02
C VAL A 940 -22.35 -0.86 35.16
N LYS A 941 -22.78 0.10 35.97
CA LYS A 941 -21.97 1.27 36.35
C LYS A 941 -20.86 0.84 37.32
N GLN A 942 -19.64 1.30 37.12
CA GLN A 942 -18.51 1.00 37.99
C GLN A 942 -18.44 1.98 39.18
N GLU A 943 -18.51 1.51 40.43
CA GLU A 943 -18.53 2.36 41.65
C GLU A 943 -17.15 2.87 42.11
N LYS A 944 -16.05 2.44 41.47
CA LYS A 944 -14.68 2.85 41.83
C LYS A 944 -13.85 3.18 40.61
N VAL A 945 -13.76 4.47 40.27
CA VAL A 945 -12.84 4.96 39.25
C VAL A 945 -11.40 4.79 39.74
N SER A 946 -10.60 4.00 39.02
CA SER A 946 -9.18 3.81 39.35
C SER A 946 -8.36 5.05 38.96
N LYS A 947 -7.51 5.54 39.88
CA LYS A 947 -6.57 6.67 39.74
C LYS A 947 -5.51 6.44 38.64
N LYS A 948 -5.87 6.42 37.35
CA LYS A 948 -4.90 6.16 36.26
C LYS A 948 -4.59 7.30 35.30
N MET A 949 -5.23 8.46 35.41
CA MET A 949 -4.83 9.67 34.65
C MET A 949 -4.76 10.88 35.60
N GLY A 950 -3.74 11.71 35.42
CA GLY A 950 -3.32 12.80 36.32
C GLY A 950 -4.28 14.00 36.41
N ALA A 951 -5.58 13.77 36.46
CA ALA A 951 -6.55 14.75 36.91
C ALA A 951 -6.60 14.72 38.45
N THR A 952 -6.28 15.85 39.08
CA THR A 952 -6.29 16.00 40.54
C THR A 952 -7.69 15.74 41.11
N VAL A 953 -7.71 14.85 42.11
CA VAL A 953 -8.86 14.42 42.91
C VAL A 953 -9.59 15.63 43.48
N ILE A 954 -10.91 15.69 43.25
CA ILE A 954 -11.86 16.26 44.21
C ILE A 954 -13.11 15.38 44.12
N ASP A 955 -13.32 14.41 45.00
CA ASP A 955 -14.70 13.95 45.26
C ASP A 955 -15.43 15.15 45.87
N PRO A 956 -16.47 15.71 45.22
CA PRO A 956 -17.67 15.08 44.67
C PRO A 956 -17.78 15.29 43.15
N LYS A 957 -16.98 14.55 42.37
CA LYS A 957 -16.75 14.79 40.94
C LYS A 957 -17.49 13.88 39.97
N GLU A 958 -18.25 12.87 40.41
CA GLU A 958 -19.12 12.14 39.46
C GLU A 958 -20.28 13.03 39.00
N GLU A 959 -20.89 13.74 39.95
CA GLU A 959 -21.89 14.77 39.66
C GLU A 959 -21.26 15.95 38.95
N ALA A 960 -19.98 16.29 39.23
CA ALA A 960 -19.27 17.37 38.54
C ALA A 960 -18.76 16.99 37.13
N MET A 961 -18.48 15.72 36.82
CA MET A 961 -18.08 15.21 35.48
C MET A 961 -19.30 14.98 34.61
N ILE A 962 -20.39 14.47 35.20
CA ILE A 962 -21.70 14.49 34.58
C ILE A 962 -22.16 15.94 34.42
N GLN A 963 -21.99 16.83 35.40
CA GLN A 963 -22.25 18.26 35.25
C GLN A 963 -21.27 18.93 34.29
N LEU A 964 -20.01 18.50 34.13
CA LEU A 964 -19.06 19.09 33.18
C LEU A 964 -19.46 18.68 31.77
N GLY A 965 -19.78 17.41 31.53
CA GLY A 965 -20.36 16.92 30.29
C GLY A 965 -21.73 17.56 30.03
N TYR A 966 -22.57 17.67 31.06
CA TYR A 966 -23.92 18.26 31.00
C TYR A 966 -23.87 19.78 30.85
N THR A 967 -22.87 20.50 31.37
CA THR A 967 -22.68 21.95 31.15
C THR A 967 -21.97 22.23 29.84
N LEU A 968 -20.99 21.42 29.40
CA LEU A 968 -20.42 21.49 28.05
C LEU A 968 -21.51 21.23 27.01
N ILE A 969 -22.36 20.22 27.21
CA ILE A 969 -23.39 19.84 26.26
C ILE A 969 -24.63 20.74 26.38
N GLN A 970 -25.06 21.17 27.58
CA GLN A 970 -26.12 22.20 27.72
C GLN A 970 -25.69 23.57 27.19
N SER A 971 -24.44 24.00 27.38
CA SER A 971 -23.98 25.28 26.82
C SER A 971 -23.85 25.23 25.29
N MET A 972 -23.73 24.03 24.71
CA MET A 972 -23.77 23.78 23.27
C MET A 972 -25.20 23.73 22.71
N VAL A 973 -26.18 23.23 23.48
CA VAL A 973 -27.59 23.09 23.05
C VAL A 973 -28.43 24.36 23.30
N SER A 974 -28.02 25.25 24.21
CA SER A 974 -28.80 26.46 24.53
C SER A 974 -28.51 27.67 23.62
N LYS A 975 -27.73 27.53 22.54
CA LYS A 975 -27.46 28.61 21.58
C LYS A 975 -27.77 28.20 20.16
#